data_AF-A0A2B7Y5C4-F1
#
_entry.id   AF-A0A2B7Y5C4-F1
#
_cell.length_a   1.000
_cell.length_b   1.000
_cell.length_c   1.000
_cell.angle_alpha   90.00
_cell.angle_beta   90.00
_cell.angle_gamma   90.00
#
_symmetry.space_group_name_H-M   'P 1'
#
loop_
_entity.id
_entity.type
_entity.pdbx_description
1 polymer ?
#
loop_
_entity_poly.entity_id
_entity_poly.type
_entity_poly.pdbx_seq_one_letter_code
_entity_poly.pdbx_strand_id
1 'polypeptide(L)'
;MPSTAGNDRQQQQHARFIDKRDFDANRPLLLRDSEDDGDDDDDERDGANGHGHGHGRDAGYRQYHRRSRDDGDDGSVLDEVVTEIVKRDRKLLRRRVVGIMSFIWGVGSALCAGSITAFSLYGPLLQTRLNYTQFRVNAVAVAAEIAMYLPVPFFGYLCDRYTPGPISLASAFLFGPGYLLAAFTYKSGPPVDAGGNGWSFAVMLLAFVGVGAGTCCMYLAAVTTCAKNFGRGKHKGIMLAMPIAAFGLSGMWQSQVGTHLLYERGPGGQKGDVDVFRYFLFLAILLFVVGVGGTFALRIVDEEELIDEAVEELERSGVIDEGDFFRSREEVRAALSSSSVSYGTMEAGGGTGAGAGSTPDTLVEDDSQSLTLSQEESRDRMEEERRKKNWLLNQETRLFLKDKTMWWLAVGFFLITGPGEAFINNVGTIIPTLTPPSSPPTLPPPAGNPATHVTIIALTSTLARLLTGYLSDLFAPSPTHSHLQPTSPTLSFTTSSFPRPNSHQQHHHHQTPTLLTRHPLTLSRLTFLLPSAFLLSLGFLYLATPLPLQHPATFPLTTALVGLGYGAAFALVPIVISVVWGVENFGTNWGVVAMFPAAGAAVWGAVYSGGYERAVGGGADAGAGGQCVGWGCYGFWAIGCMVSVWVAMGLWGVAWRGWKGRGVVV
;
A
#
# COMPACT_ATOMS: atom_id res chain seq x y z
N MET A 1 52.83 10.01 58.39
CA MET A 1 51.95 10.74 59.34
C MET A 1 50.57 10.88 58.70
N PRO A 2 49.49 10.74 59.48
CA PRO A 2 48.62 9.54 59.40
C PRO A 2 47.14 9.82 59.06
N SER A 3 46.38 8.71 58.90
CA SER A 3 44.97 8.47 59.31
C SER A 3 43.82 9.23 58.62
N THR A 4 42.58 8.75 58.46
CA THR A 4 41.82 7.47 58.45
C THR A 4 40.34 7.89 58.34
N ALA A 5 39.50 7.07 57.69
CA ALA A 5 38.02 7.02 57.80
C ALA A 5 37.24 8.24 57.27
N GLY A 6 36.08 8.14 56.63
CA GLY A 6 35.11 7.05 56.40
C GLY A 6 33.76 7.72 56.14
N ASN A 7 32.96 7.21 55.18
CA ASN A 7 31.53 6.91 55.28
C ASN A 7 30.82 6.96 53.92
N ASP A 8 30.10 5.86 53.68
CA ASP A 8 29.06 5.67 52.69
C ASP A 8 27.94 6.72 52.79
N ARG A 9 27.44 7.17 51.64
CA ARG A 9 26.07 7.68 51.52
C ARG A 9 25.41 7.12 50.26
N GLN A 10 24.45 6.23 50.52
CA GLN A 10 23.42 5.76 49.60
C GLN A 10 22.67 6.95 48.97
N GLN A 11 22.56 6.96 47.64
CA GLN A 11 21.57 7.77 46.93
C GLN A 11 20.26 6.97 46.82
N GLN A 12 19.26 7.35 47.63
CA GLN A 12 17.86 7.00 47.40
C GLN A 12 17.33 7.79 46.19
N GLN A 13 17.01 7.12 45.09
CA GLN A 13 16.19 7.68 44.02
C GLN A 13 14.71 7.59 44.44
N HIS A 14 14.13 8.72 44.81
CA HIS A 14 12.68 8.88 44.99
C HIS A 14 11.97 8.66 43.65
N ALA A 15 11.05 7.70 43.62
CA ALA A 15 10.02 7.60 42.59
C ALA A 15 9.12 8.83 42.66
N ARG A 16 9.01 9.57 41.55
CA ARG A 16 8.14 10.74 41.41
C ARG A 16 6.69 10.26 41.33
N PHE A 17 5.92 10.45 42.39
CA PHE A 17 4.47 10.28 42.41
C PHE A 17 3.87 11.36 41.49
N ILE A 18 3.26 10.96 40.37
CA ILE A 18 2.60 11.89 39.45
C ILE A 18 1.20 12.17 39.99
N ASP A 19 0.96 13.43 40.35
CA ASP A 19 -0.32 13.93 40.85
C ASP A 19 -1.37 13.94 39.73
N LYS A 20 -2.59 13.49 40.04
CA LYS A 20 -3.74 13.33 39.12
C LYS A 20 -4.13 14.65 38.44
N ARG A 21 -3.78 15.80 39.04
CA ARG A 21 -4.05 17.15 38.49
C ARG A 21 -3.11 17.58 37.36
N ASP A 22 -1.90 17.04 37.28
CA ASP A 22 -0.95 17.36 36.19
C ASP A 22 -1.31 16.64 34.87
N PHE A 23 -2.11 15.57 34.94
CA PHE A 23 -2.54 14.80 33.77
C PHE A 23 -3.59 15.55 32.92
N ASP A 24 -4.50 16.28 33.56
CA ASP A 24 -5.54 17.05 32.86
C ASP A 24 -5.00 18.32 32.18
N ALA A 25 -3.91 18.89 32.70
CA ALA A 25 -3.32 20.13 32.17
C ALA A 25 -2.61 19.97 30.81
N ASN A 26 -2.22 18.75 30.43
CA ASN A 26 -1.43 18.47 29.23
C ASN A 26 -2.22 17.76 28.11
N ARG A 27 -3.55 17.77 28.16
CA ARG A 27 -4.39 17.26 27.06
C ARG A 27 -4.18 18.10 25.79
N PRO A 28 -3.76 17.51 24.65
CA PRO A 28 -3.81 18.21 23.37
C PRO A 28 -5.28 18.44 22.99
N LEU A 29 -5.68 19.71 22.97
CA LEU A 29 -6.97 20.18 22.48
C LEU A 29 -7.09 19.98 20.97
N LEU A 30 -7.58 18.84 20.49
CA LEU A 30 -8.15 18.70 19.13
C LEU A 30 -9.19 17.58 19.08
N LEU A 31 -10.33 17.81 19.71
CA LEU A 31 -11.64 17.25 19.35
C LEU A 31 -12.70 18.22 19.88
N ARG A 32 -12.86 19.34 19.18
CA ARG A 32 -14.05 20.18 19.24
C ARG A 32 -14.43 20.44 17.80
N ASP A 33 -15.14 19.48 17.24
CA ASP A 33 -15.95 19.60 16.02
C ASP A 33 -17.12 18.63 16.19
N SER A 34 -18.09 19.08 16.98
CA SER A 34 -19.50 18.68 16.92
C SER A 34 -20.24 19.63 17.86
N GLU A 35 -20.52 20.82 17.34
CA GLU A 35 -21.59 21.67 17.83
C GLU A 35 -22.91 20.92 17.60
N ASP A 36 -23.69 20.73 18.66
CA ASP A 36 -25.15 20.79 18.61
C ASP A 36 -25.58 21.45 19.92
N ASP A 37 -25.96 22.72 19.80
CA ASP A 37 -26.56 23.55 20.84
C ASP A 37 -28.09 23.40 20.80
N GLY A 38 -28.72 23.66 21.94
CA GLY A 38 -30.16 23.94 22.06
C GLY A 38 -30.66 23.58 23.46
N ASP A 39 -30.69 24.50 24.43
CA ASP A 39 -31.66 25.61 24.63
C ASP A 39 -33.06 25.06 24.98
N ASP A 40 -33.81 25.53 25.98
CA ASP A 40 -33.80 26.83 26.65
C ASP A 40 -34.76 26.81 27.86
N ASP A 41 -34.67 27.87 28.69
CA ASP A 41 -35.77 28.56 29.40
C ASP A 41 -36.54 27.81 30.50
N ASP A 42 -37.10 28.43 31.54
CA ASP A 42 -37.00 29.71 32.24
C ASP A 42 -38.06 29.56 33.34
N ASP A 43 -37.80 29.99 34.57
CA ASP A 43 -38.68 30.96 35.26
C ASP A 43 -38.23 31.11 36.71
N GLU A 44 -37.74 32.31 36.98
CA GLU A 44 -37.61 32.91 38.29
C GLU A 44 -38.95 32.89 39.03
N ARG A 45 -38.90 32.75 40.36
CA ARG A 45 -39.72 33.60 41.24
C ARG A 45 -39.21 33.62 42.67
N ASP A 46 -38.93 34.86 43.08
CA ASP A 46 -39.24 35.47 44.36
C ASP A 46 -38.47 35.04 45.62
N GLY A 47 -37.74 36.04 46.14
CA GLY A 47 -38.30 36.68 47.34
C GLY A 47 -37.51 36.49 48.64
N ALA A 48 -36.52 37.36 48.80
CA ALA A 48 -36.05 38.02 50.01
C ALA A 48 -36.75 37.77 51.38
N ASN A 49 -35.90 37.93 52.40
CA ASN A 49 -36.12 38.40 53.78
C ASN A 49 -36.22 37.38 54.92
N GLY A 50 -35.29 37.54 55.87
CA GLY A 50 -35.69 38.12 57.16
C GLY A 50 -35.45 37.30 58.42
N HIS A 51 -34.38 37.67 59.13
CA HIS A 51 -34.23 37.78 60.59
C HIS A 51 -35.05 36.90 61.57
N GLY A 52 -34.35 36.38 62.60
CA GLY A 52 -34.91 36.43 63.97
C GLY A 52 -34.44 35.35 64.94
N HIS A 53 -33.78 35.80 66.01
CA HIS A 53 -33.41 35.09 67.23
C HIS A 53 -34.51 34.23 67.89
N GLY A 54 -34.10 33.22 68.68
CA GLY A 54 -34.87 32.82 69.87
C GLY A 54 -34.64 31.41 70.42
N HIS A 55 -34.08 31.36 71.63
CA HIS A 55 -34.02 30.27 72.63
C HIS A 55 -35.04 29.11 72.55
N GLY A 56 -34.56 27.90 72.89
CA GLY A 56 -35.40 26.82 73.42
C GLY A 56 -34.61 25.57 73.79
N ARG A 57 -34.59 25.23 75.09
CA ARG A 57 -34.05 23.98 75.66
C ARG A 57 -34.80 22.77 75.09
N ASP A 58 -34.12 21.65 74.83
CA ASP A 58 -34.37 20.43 75.61
C ASP A 58 -33.41 19.27 75.27
N ALA A 59 -33.29 18.42 76.28
CA ALA A 59 -32.32 17.35 76.47
C ALA A 59 -32.45 16.17 75.51
N GLY A 60 -31.32 15.48 75.27
CA GLY A 60 -31.32 14.19 74.58
C GLY A 60 -29.92 13.65 74.34
N TYR A 61 -29.30 13.08 75.38
CA TYR A 61 -28.10 12.27 75.28
C TYR A 61 -28.31 11.15 74.23
N ARG A 62 -27.59 11.19 73.10
CA ARG A 62 -27.28 9.98 72.30
C ARG A 62 -25.93 10.16 71.62
N GLN A 63 -24.98 9.43 72.18
CA GLN A 63 -23.64 9.17 71.68
C GLN A 63 -23.72 8.63 70.25
N TYR A 64 -23.36 9.46 69.26
CA TYR A 64 -23.21 9.00 67.88
C TYR A 64 -21.95 8.13 67.81
N HIS A 65 -22.17 6.82 67.82
CA HIS A 65 -21.22 5.88 67.24
C HIS A 65 -20.96 6.32 65.79
N ARG A 66 -19.71 6.67 65.52
CA ARG A 66 -19.15 6.87 64.19
C ARG A 66 -19.37 5.58 63.41
N ARG A 67 -20.44 5.51 62.62
CA ARG A 67 -20.66 4.46 61.64
C ARG A 67 -19.63 4.72 60.55
N SER A 68 -18.54 3.95 60.57
CA SER A 68 -17.61 3.83 59.46
C SER A 68 -18.44 3.54 58.22
N ARG A 69 -18.54 4.52 57.34
CA ARG A 69 -19.10 4.36 56.01
C ARG A 69 -18.03 3.62 55.21
N ASP A 70 -18.47 2.54 54.58
CA ASP A 70 -17.70 1.71 53.67
C ASP A 70 -17.35 2.56 52.44
N ASP A 71 -16.24 3.31 52.49
CA ASP A 71 -15.68 4.07 51.36
C ASP A 71 -14.57 3.24 50.64
N GLY A 72 -14.72 1.91 50.62
CA GLY A 72 -13.69 0.98 50.13
C GLY A 72 -13.92 0.40 48.73
N ASP A 73 -15.14 0.47 48.20
CA ASP A 73 -15.53 -0.29 46.99
C ASP A 73 -15.64 0.58 45.73
N ASP A 74 -16.11 1.83 45.83
CA ASP A 74 -16.21 2.72 44.67
C ASP A 74 -14.82 3.15 44.13
N GLY A 75 -13.80 3.12 44.98
CA GLY A 75 -12.41 3.43 44.61
C GLY A 75 -11.74 2.32 43.80
N SER A 76 -12.10 1.05 44.02
CA SER A 76 -11.50 -0.09 43.32
C SER A 76 -12.07 -0.25 41.91
N VAL A 77 -13.39 -0.07 41.76
CA VAL A 77 -14.09 -0.14 40.46
C VAL A 77 -13.68 1.02 39.55
N LEU A 78 -13.59 2.25 40.09
CA LEU A 78 -13.12 3.39 39.30
C LEU A 78 -11.64 3.25 38.92
N ASP A 79 -10.79 2.70 39.80
CA ASP A 79 -9.39 2.46 39.48
C ASP A 79 -9.20 1.34 38.43
N GLU A 80 -10.05 0.31 38.48
CA GLU A 80 -10.12 -0.74 37.45
C GLU A 80 -10.57 -0.18 36.10
N VAL A 81 -11.65 0.61 36.07
CA VAL A 81 -12.13 1.27 34.85
C VAL A 81 -11.09 2.24 34.30
N VAL A 82 -10.45 3.06 35.13
CA VAL A 82 -9.37 3.97 34.70
C VAL A 82 -8.18 3.18 34.17
N THR A 83 -7.81 2.08 34.82
CA THR A 83 -6.71 1.21 34.37
C THR A 83 -7.03 0.56 33.03
N GLU A 84 -8.27 0.11 32.81
CA GLU A 84 -8.71 -0.43 31.53
C GLU A 84 -8.76 0.65 30.44
N ILE A 85 -9.20 1.87 30.75
CA ILE A 85 -9.15 3.01 29.81
C ILE A 85 -7.69 3.31 29.43
N VAL A 86 -6.77 3.39 30.39
CA VAL A 86 -5.35 3.67 30.13
C VAL A 86 -4.71 2.54 29.31
N LYS A 87 -5.03 1.27 29.59
CA LYS A 87 -4.57 0.13 28.79
C LYS A 87 -5.10 0.20 27.36
N ARG A 88 -6.38 0.54 27.18
CA ARG A 88 -7.01 0.72 25.87
C ARG A 88 -6.35 1.84 25.08
N ASP A 89 -6.14 3.01 25.71
CA ASP A 89 -5.49 4.15 25.08
C ASP A 89 -4.04 3.86 24.69
N ARG A 90 -3.29 3.17 25.55
CA ARG A 90 -1.92 2.72 25.22
C ARG A 90 -1.91 1.75 24.03
N LYS A 91 -2.87 0.83 23.95
CA LYS A 91 -3.01 -0.09 22.80
C LYS A 91 -3.31 0.70 21.51
N LEU A 92 -4.25 1.64 21.55
CA LEU A 92 -4.61 2.50 20.42
C LEU A 92 -3.43 3.37 19.97
N LEU A 93 -2.71 3.99 20.90
CA LEU A 93 -1.52 4.79 20.60
C LEU A 93 -0.43 3.92 19.96
N ARG A 94 -0.15 2.73 20.52
CA ARG A 94 0.82 1.79 19.95
C ARG A 94 0.44 1.39 18.53
N ARG A 95 -0.83 1.06 18.29
CA ARG A 95 -1.35 0.72 16.95
C ARG A 95 -1.15 1.85 15.95
N ARG A 96 -1.50 3.09 16.33
CA ARG A 96 -1.29 4.29 15.50
C ARG A 96 0.18 4.51 15.18
N VAL A 97 1.06 4.42 16.19
CA VAL A 97 2.51 4.59 16.01
C VAL A 97 3.07 3.52 15.07
N VAL A 98 2.70 2.26 15.25
CA VAL A 98 3.12 1.18 14.35
C VAL A 98 2.63 1.43 12.93
N GLY A 99 1.36 1.80 12.75
CA GLY A 99 0.79 2.12 11.43
C GLY A 99 1.54 3.25 10.71
N ILE A 100 1.86 4.33 11.43
CA ILE A 100 2.63 5.47 10.88
C ILE A 100 4.08 5.06 10.55
N MET A 101 4.74 4.32 11.43
CA MET A 101 6.11 3.83 11.18
C MET A 101 6.15 2.88 9.98
N SER A 102 5.18 1.98 9.86
CA SER A 102 5.02 1.10 8.70
C SER A 102 4.75 1.88 7.43
N PHE A 103 3.99 2.97 7.50
CA PHE A 103 3.75 3.86 6.36
C PHE A 103 5.04 4.55 5.89
N ILE A 104 5.77 5.20 6.81
CA ILE A 104 7.02 5.90 6.50
C ILE A 104 8.03 4.91 5.90
N TRP A 105 8.15 3.72 6.48
CA TRP A 105 9.03 2.69 5.96
C TRP A 105 8.56 2.14 4.61
N GLY A 106 7.26 2.00 4.39
CA GLY A 106 6.68 1.60 3.10
C GLY A 106 7.03 2.59 1.99
N VAL A 107 6.83 3.89 2.23
CA VAL A 107 7.21 4.95 1.28
C VAL A 107 8.73 4.95 1.04
N GLY A 108 9.54 4.84 2.10
CA GLY A 108 11.00 4.76 1.99
C GLY A 108 11.48 3.53 1.22
N SER A 109 10.84 2.37 1.42
CA SER A 109 11.12 1.14 0.70
C SER A 109 10.78 1.28 -0.78
N ALA A 110 9.63 1.85 -1.10
CA ALA A 110 9.24 2.12 -2.48
C ALA A 110 10.18 3.12 -3.17
N LEU A 111 10.66 4.16 -2.45
CA LEU A 111 11.67 5.10 -2.94
C LEU A 111 13.01 4.43 -3.28
N CYS A 112 13.29 3.25 -2.73
CA CYS A 112 14.49 2.48 -3.03
C CYS A 112 14.22 1.42 -4.12
N ALA A 113 13.04 0.78 -4.13
CA ALA A 113 12.75 -0.41 -4.93
C ALA A 113 12.91 -0.24 -6.45
N GLY A 114 12.69 0.94 -7.01
CA GLY A 114 12.71 1.17 -8.47
C GLY A 114 14.09 1.44 -9.07
N SER A 115 15.15 0.82 -8.54
CA SER A 115 16.53 0.94 -9.04
C SER A 115 16.72 0.53 -10.52
N ILE A 116 15.83 -0.28 -11.06
CA ILE A 116 15.77 -0.64 -12.49
C ILE A 116 15.56 0.61 -13.37
N THR A 117 14.85 1.62 -12.87
CA THR A 117 14.61 2.86 -13.63
C THR A 117 15.88 3.69 -13.83
N ALA A 118 16.97 3.39 -13.12
CA ALA A 118 18.30 3.95 -13.37
C ALA A 118 19.09 3.24 -14.49
N PHE A 119 18.49 2.27 -15.20
CA PHE A 119 19.16 1.52 -16.28
C PHE A 119 19.74 2.42 -17.37
N SER A 120 19.11 3.57 -17.66
CA SER A 120 19.62 4.54 -18.63
C SER A 120 20.98 5.13 -18.25
N LEU A 121 21.38 5.08 -16.97
CA LEU A 121 22.66 5.61 -16.51
C LEU A 121 23.84 4.69 -16.88
N TYR A 122 23.66 3.38 -16.77
CA TYR A 122 24.74 2.40 -16.96
C TYR A 122 24.54 1.48 -18.18
N GLY A 123 23.35 1.44 -18.77
CA GLY A 123 23.04 0.63 -19.96
C GLY A 123 24.00 0.87 -21.13
N PRO A 124 24.30 2.14 -21.51
CA PRO A 124 25.31 2.43 -22.55
C PRO A 124 26.72 1.95 -22.19
N LEU A 125 27.08 1.96 -20.90
CA LEU A 125 28.38 1.50 -20.43
C LEU A 125 28.55 -0.03 -20.57
N LEU A 126 27.45 -0.79 -20.57
CA LEU A 126 27.50 -2.23 -20.89
C LEU A 126 27.95 -2.45 -22.35
N GLN A 127 27.60 -1.56 -23.27
CA GLN A 127 28.02 -1.67 -24.67
C GLN A 127 29.50 -1.36 -24.82
N THR A 128 29.95 -0.24 -24.25
CA THR A 128 31.32 0.26 -24.44
C THR A 128 32.35 -0.49 -23.60
N ARG A 129 31.98 -1.01 -22.42
CA ARG A 129 32.92 -1.66 -21.49
C ARG A 129 32.86 -3.19 -21.51
N LEU A 130 31.69 -3.78 -21.78
CA LEU A 130 31.53 -5.24 -21.89
C LEU A 130 31.38 -5.72 -23.34
N ASN A 131 31.47 -4.83 -24.33
CA ASN A 131 31.25 -5.13 -25.75
C ASN A 131 29.89 -5.79 -26.01
N TYR A 132 28.86 -5.45 -25.22
CA TYR A 132 27.51 -5.98 -25.46
C TYR A 132 26.90 -5.35 -26.70
N THR A 133 26.27 -6.20 -27.52
CA THR A 133 25.43 -5.71 -28.62
C THR A 133 24.17 -5.04 -28.06
N GLN A 134 23.54 -4.16 -28.84
CA GLN A 134 22.26 -3.54 -28.48
C GLN A 134 21.20 -4.59 -28.11
N PHE A 135 21.19 -5.72 -28.82
CA PHE A 135 20.31 -6.86 -28.51
C PHE A 135 20.56 -7.43 -27.11
N ARG A 136 21.83 -7.60 -26.70
CA ARG A 136 22.18 -8.10 -25.36
C ARG A 136 21.76 -7.12 -24.27
N VAL A 137 21.97 -5.82 -24.47
CA VAL A 137 21.53 -4.79 -23.51
C VAL A 137 20.01 -4.78 -23.37
N ASN A 138 19.28 -4.82 -24.48
CA ASN A 138 17.82 -4.90 -24.47
C ASN A 138 17.32 -6.20 -23.82
N ALA A 139 17.98 -7.33 -24.05
CA ALA A 139 17.63 -8.60 -23.41
C ALA A 139 17.78 -8.54 -21.88
N VAL A 140 18.79 -7.83 -21.35
CA VAL A 140 18.95 -7.61 -19.91
C VAL A 140 17.80 -6.76 -19.35
N ALA A 141 17.44 -5.67 -20.04
CA ALA A 141 16.32 -4.81 -19.63
C ALA A 141 14.99 -5.58 -19.63
N VAL A 142 14.67 -6.28 -20.72
CA VAL A 142 13.45 -7.09 -20.85
C VAL A 142 13.39 -8.21 -19.81
N ALA A 143 14.50 -8.90 -19.54
CA ALA A 143 14.54 -9.93 -18.51
C ALA A 143 14.23 -9.37 -17.11
N ALA A 144 14.73 -8.17 -16.79
CA ALA A 144 14.42 -7.49 -15.54
C ALA A 144 12.94 -7.08 -15.47
N GLU A 145 12.37 -6.53 -16.54
CA GLU A 145 10.96 -6.14 -16.62
C GLU A 145 10.02 -7.35 -16.48
N ILE A 146 10.29 -8.45 -17.18
CA ILE A 146 9.51 -9.69 -17.05
C ILE A 146 9.59 -10.19 -15.61
N ALA A 147 10.78 -10.23 -15.01
CA ALA A 147 10.96 -10.68 -13.64
C ALA A 147 10.33 -9.72 -12.60
N MET A 148 10.10 -8.46 -12.96
CA MET A 148 9.43 -7.47 -12.12
C MET A 148 7.90 -7.61 -12.14
N TYR A 149 7.31 -7.84 -13.32
CA TYR A 149 5.86 -7.85 -13.49
C TYR A 149 5.21 -9.24 -13.46
N LEU A 150 5.84 -10.26 -14.03
CA LEU A 150 5.26 -11.61 -14.10
C LEU A 150 5.02 -12.23 -12.71
N PRO A 151 5.91 -12.06 -11.71
CA PRO A 151 5.70 -12.64 -10.38
C PRO A 151 4.72 -11.85 -9.48
N VAL A 152 4.18 -10.71 -9.94
CA VAL A 152 3.37 -9.83 -9.09
C VAL A 152 2.10 -10.52 -8.55
N PRO A 153 1.33 -11.32 -9.32
CA PRO A 153 0.19 -12.05 -8.74
C PRO A 153 0.61 -13.04 -7.66
N PHE A 154 1.76 -13.71 -7.84
CA PHE A 154 2.27 -14.67 -6.87
C PHE A 154 2.67 -13.98 -5.57
N PHE A 155 3.52 -12.96 -5.63
CA PHE A 155 3.93 -12.23 -4.43
C PHE A 155 2.79 -11.41 -3.82
N GLY A 156 1.81 -10.98 -4.62
CA GLY A 156 0.57 -10.35 -4.16
C GLY A 156 -0.26 -11.30 -3.32
N TYR A 157 -0.45 -12.54 -3.81
CA TYR A 157 -1.08 -13.61 -3.06
C TYR A 157 -0.35 -13.93 -1.75
N LEU A 158 1.00 -13.98 -1.78
CA LEU A 158 1.78 -14.17 -0.55
C LEU A 158 1.60 -12.99 0.43
N CYS A 159 1.57 -11.74 -0.06
CA CYS A 159 1.38 -10.53 0.75
C CYS A 159 0.01 -10.49 1.43
N ASP A 160 -1.02 -11.01 0.76
CA ASP A 160 -2.36 -11.04 1.33
C ASP A 160 -2.51 -12.18 2.33
N ARG A 161 -1.93 -13.34 2.01
CA ARG A 161 -2.08 -14.55 2.80
C ARG A 161 -1.19 -14.58 4.04
N TYR A 162 0.05 -14.14 3.88
CA TYR A 162 1.06 -14.03 4.92
C TYR A 162 1.27 -12.56 5.27
N THR A 163 2.12 -12.28 6.24
CA THR A 163 2.49 -10.89 6.55
C THR A 163 3.43 -10.34 5.47
N PRO A 164 3.49 -9.02 5.24
CA PRO A 164 4.40 -8.40 4.27
C PRO A 164 5.90 -8.57 4.60
N GLY A 165 6.22 -8.85 5.86
CA GLY A 165 7.59 -8.93 6.37
C GLY A 165 8.49 -9.95 5.65
N PRO A 166 8.13 -11.26 5.59
CA PRO A 166 8.89 -12.27 4.86
C PRO A 166 9.12 -11.96 3.38
N ILE A 167 8.20 -11.25 2.74
CA ILE A 167 8.33 -10.86 1.32
C ILE A 167 9.32 -9.71 1.18
N SER A 168 9.32 -8.76 2.12
CA SER A 168 10.38 -7.76 2.24
C SER A 168 11.75 -8.43 2.46
N LEU A 169 11.84 -9.48 3.28
CA LEU A 169 13.08 -10.23 3.47
C LEU A 169 13.53 -10.91 2.17
N ALA A 170 12.60 -11.56 1.46
CA ALA A 170 12.88 -12.16 0.16
C ALA A 170 13.45 -11.13 -0.83
N SER A 171 12.93 -9.90 -0.81
CA SER A 171 13.47 -8.81 -1.64
C SER A 171 14.95 -8.51 -1.35
N ALA A 172 15.37 -8.54 -0.09
CA ALA A 172 16.77 -8.31 0.29
C ALA A 172 17.69 -9.40 -0.30
N PHE A 173 17.27 -10.67 -0.23
CA PHE A 173 18.02 -11.80 -0.76
C PHE A 173 17.93 -11.95 -2.29
N LEU A 174 17.02 -11.24 -2.95
CA LEU A 174 16.98 -11.14 -4.40
C LEU A 174 17.84 -9.97 -4.90
N PHE A 175 17.72 -8.79 -4.28
CA PHE A 175 18.49 -7.61 -4.65
C PHE A 175 19.96 -7.70 -4.30
N GLY A 176 20.30 -8.11 -3.08
CA GLY A 176 21.70 -8.15 -2.61
C GLY A 176 22.56 -9.03 -3.52
N PRO A 177 22.28 -10.34 -3.62
CA PRO A 177 22.93 -11.24 -4.56
C PRO A 177 22.79 -10.81 -6.02
N GLY A 178 21.61 -10.33 -6.46
CA GLY A 178 21.39 -9.88 -7.84
C GLY A 178 22.36 -8.76 -8.26
N TYR A 179 22.40 -7.67 -7.50
CA TYR A 179 23.31 -6.55 -7.77
C TYR A 179 24.79 -6.89 -7.49
N LEU A 180 25.10 -7.74 -6.50
CA LEU A 180 26.47 -8.24 -6.30
C LEU A 180 26.94 -9.04 -7.52
N LEU A 181 26.10 -9.94 -8.02
CA LEU A 181 26.41 -10.74 -9.21
C LEU A 181 26.59 -9.84 -10.43
N ALA A 182 25.74 -8.83 -10.62
CA ALA A 182 25.91 -7.82 -11.67
C ALA A 182 27.23 -7.05 -11.52
N ALA A 183 27.59 -6.64 -10.29
CA ALA A 183 28.85 -5.92 -10.01
C ALA A 183 30.07 -6.76 -10.40
N PHE A 184 30.16 -8.00 -9.92
CA PHE A 184 31.29 -8.87 -10.24
C PHE A 184 31.33 -9.28 -11.71
N THR A 185 30.18 -9.48 -12.34
CA THR A 185 30.09 -9.72 -13.78
C THR A 185 30.65 -8.53 -14.55
N TYR A 186 30.24 -7.30 -14.21
CA TYR A 186 30.75 -6.09 -14.85
C TYR A 186 32.26 -5.91 -14.64
N LYS A 187 32.75 -6.15 -13.41
CA LYS A 187 34.19 -6.06 -13.08
C LYS A 187 35.02 -7.13 -13.80
N SER A 188 34.45 -8.28 -14.13
CA SER A 188 35.14 -9.36 -14.84
C SER A 188 35.48 -9.00 -16.30
N GLY A 189 34.85 -7.97 -16.86
CA GLY A 189 35.07 -7.53 -18.24
C GLY A 189 34.20 -8.27 -19.27
N PRO A 190 34.46 -8.09 -20.58
CA PRO A 190 33.65 -8.67 -21.65
C PRO A 190 33.62 -10.20 -21.58
N PRO A 191 32.48 -10.84 -21.89
CA PRO A 191 32.36 -12.30 -21.93
C PRO A 191 33.22 -12.89 -23.05
N VAL A 192 33.51 -14.19 -22.94
CA VAL A 192 34.36 -14.93 -23.89
C VAL A 192 33.87 -14.81 -25.34
N ASP A 193 32.55 -14.82 -25.53
CA ASP A 193 31.91 -14.72 -26.84
C ASP A 193 31.91 -13.30 -27.43
N ALA A 194 32.22 -12.27 -26.62
CA ALA A 194 32.41 -10.88 -27.05
C ALA A 194 33.90 -10.47 -27.07
N GLY A 195 34.81 -11.45 -27.05
CA GLY A 195 36.25 -11.24 -27.18
C GLY A 195 36.99 -10.88 -25.88
N GLY A 196 36.40 -11.15 -24.71
CA GLY A 196 37.07 -10.99 -23.41
C GLY A 196 37.29 -12.30 -22.66
N ASN A 197 37.63 -12.21 -21.36
CA ASN A 197 37.82 -13.37 -20.47
C ASN A 197 36.87 -13.31 -19.25
N GLY A 198 35.84 -12.46 -19.33
CA GLY A 198 34.85 -12.26 -18.28
C GLY A 198 33.81 -13.36 -18.21
N TRP A 199 32.89 -13.22 -17.26
CA TRP A 199 31.81 -14.16 -17.03
C TRP A 199 30.80 -14.18 -18.18
N SER A 200 30.08 -15.29 -18.33
CA SER A 200 29.08 -15.46 -19.39
C SER A 200 27.98 -14.41 -19.33
N PHE A 201 27.49 -13.98 -20.50
CA PHE A 201 26.33 -13.11 -20.64
C PHE A 201 25.09 -13.60 -19.86
N ALA A 202 24.91 -14.93 -19.75
CA ALA A 202 23.82 -15.53 -18.98
C ALA A 202 23.83 -15.15 -17.49
N VAL A 203 25.02 -14.89 -16.92
CA VAL A 203 25.17 -14.48 -15.52
C VAL A 203 24.60 -13.07 -15.31
N MET A 204 24.81 -12.17 -16.28
CA MET A 204 24.19 -10.84 -16.26
C MET A 204 22.66 -10.92 -16.35
N LEU A 205 22.13 -11.80 -17.21
CA LEU A 205 20.68 -12.03 -17.30
C LEU A 205 20.13 -12.53 -15.96
N LEU A 206 20.76 -13.53 -15.36
CA LEU A 206 20.33 -14.08 -14.07
C LEU A 206 20.37 -13.03 -12.95
N ALA A 207 21.41 -12.18 -12.94
CA ALA A 207 21.52 -11.06 -12.01
C ALA A 207 20.31 -10.11 -12.12
N PHE A 208 19.95 -9.72 -13.34
CA PHE A 208 18.84 -8.79 -13.58
C PHE A 208 17.45 -9.41 -13.42
N VAL A 209 17.31 -10.73 -13.57
CA VAL A 209 16.11 -11.46 -13.13
C VAL A 209 15.96 -11.38 -11.61
N GLY A 210 17.05 -11.56 -10.86
CA GLY A 210 17.05 -11.37 -9.40
C GLY A 210 16.69 -9.94 -8.99
N VAL A 211 17.24 -8.94 -9.69
CA VAL A 211 16.90 -7.52 -9.48
C VAL A 211 15.41 -7.25 -9.75
N GLY A 212 14.86 -7.74 -10.88
CA GLY A 212 13.44 -7.62 -11.22
C GLY A 212 12.54 -8.24 -10.16
N ALA A 213 12.81 -9.48 -9.76
CA ALA A 213 12.04 -10.17 -8.73
C ALA A 213 12.15 -9.49 -7.35
N GLY A 214 13.33 -8.94 -7.01
CA GLY A 214 13.54 -8.15 -5.80
C GLY A 214 12.69 -6.87 -5.79
N THR A 215 12.65 -6.17 -6.93
CA THR A 215 11.80 -4.98 -7.12
C THR A 215 10.33 -5.32 -6.91
N CYS A 216 9.86 -6.42 -7.51
CA CYS A 216 8.51 -6.93 -7.32
C CYS A 216 8.16 -7.11 -5.82
N CYS A 217 9.01 -7.86 -5.10
CA CYS A 217 8.79 -8.17 -3.68
C CYS A 217 8.76 -6.92 -2.80
N MET A 218 9.75 -6.03 -2.94
CA MET A 218 9.86 -4.83 -2.11
C MET A 218 8.72 -3.84 -2.38
N TYR A 219 8.39 -3.63 -3.66
CA TYR A 219 7.30 -2.75 -4.06
C TYR A 219 5.95 -3.27 -3.56
N LEU A 220 5.66 -4.57 -3.75
CA LEU A 220 4.40 -5.14 -3.28
C LEU A 220 4.30 -5.09 -1.76
N ALA A 221 5.33 -5.49 -1.02
CA ALA A 221 5.30 -5.45 0.44
C ALA A 221 5.00 -4.03 0.96
N ALA A 222 5.58 -3.00 0.34
CA ALA A 222 5.31 -1.61 0.69
C ALA A 222 3.87 -1.18 0.37
N VAL A 223 3.42 -1.38 -0.87
CA VAL A 223 2.11 -0.90 -1.34
C VAL A 223 0.96 -1.66 -0.66
N THR A 224 1.06 -2.97 -0.48
CA THR A 224 0.01 -3.75 0.20
C THR A 224 -0.09 -3.36 1.68
N THR A 225 1.03 -3.11 2.35
CA THR A 225 1.03 -2.61 3.74
C THR A 225 0.31 -1.27 3.84
N CYS A 226 0.62 -0.32 2.94
CA CYS A 226 -0.05 0.98 2.90
C CYS A 226 -1.54 0.84 2.57
N ALA A 227 -1.90 -0.01 1.62
CA ALA A 227 -3.28 -0.27 1.22
C ALA A 227 -4.10 -0.85 2.37
N LYS A 228 -3.58 -1.85 3.08
CA LYS A 228 -4.31 -2.50 4.19
C LYS A 228 -4.42 -1.61 5.43
N ASN A 229 -3.39 -0.83 5.76
CA ASN A 229 -3.42 0.04 6.94
C ASN A 229 -4.27 1.30 6.77
N PHE A 230 -4.36 1.84 5.55
CA PHE A 230 -4.99 3.16 5.32
C PHE A 230 -6.10 3.13 4.27
N GLY A 231 -6.37 1.97 3.66
CA GLY A 231 -7.29 1.84 2.54
C GLY A 231 -8.77 2.00 2.89
N ARG A 232 -9.15 1.93 4.18
CA ARG A 232 -10.49 2.27 4.67
C ARG A 232 -10.60 3.71 5.21
N GLY A 233 -9.49 4.43 5.31
CA GLY A 233 -9.47 5.79 5.84
C GLY A 233 -9.95 6.86 4.85
N LYS A 234 -10.26 8.05 5.38
CA LYS A 234 -10.64 9.24 4.58
C LYS A 234 -9.60 9.65 3.53
N HIS A 235 -8.32 9.36 3.81
CA HIS A 235 -7.18 9.77 2.97
C HIS A 235 -6.54 8.59 2.22
N LYS A 236 -7.34 7.58 1.86
CA LYS A 236 -6.82 6.34 1.26
C LYS A 236 -6.10 6.54 -0.08
N GLY A 237 -6.57 7.46 -0.92
CA GLY A 237 -6.02 7.72 -2.26
C GLY A 237 -4.62 8.30 -2.19
N ILE A 238 -4.37 9.30 -1.34
CA ILE A 238 -3.03 9.85 -1.16
C ILE A 238 -2.11 8.87 -0.42
N MET A 239 -2.63 8.11 0.56
CA MET A 239 -1.85 7.08 1.26
C MET A 239 -1.40 5.96 0.33
N LEU A 240 -2.21 5.58 -0.66
CA LEU A 240 -1.82 4.60 -1.68
C LEU A 240 -0.94 5.22 -2.78
N ALA A 241 -1.19 6.48 -3.16
CA ALA A 241 -0.42 7.15 -4.20
C ALA A 241 1.02 7.50 -3.78
N MET A 242 1.27 7.78 -2.49
CA MET A 242 2.60 8.13 -1.99
C MET A 242 3.69 7.06 -2.24
N PRO A 243 3.52 5.77 -1.86
CA PRO A 243 4.52 4.75 -2.18
C PRO A 243 4.68 4.54 -3.69
N ILE A 244 3.61 4.66 -4.48
CA ILE A 244 3.67 4.54 -5.96
C ILE A 244 4.45 5.72 -6.57
N ALA A 245 4.26 6.94 -6.04
CA ALA A 245 5.01 8.12 -6.45
C ALA A 245 6.48 8.02 -6.06
N ALA A 246 6.77 7.54 -4.84
CA ALA A 246 8.12 7.29 -4.36
C ALA A 246 8.86 6.29 -5.26
N PHE A 247 8.19 5.21 -5.69
CA PHE A 247 8.74 4.27 -6.67
C PHE A 247 9.13 4.97 -7.98
N GLY A 248 8.28 5.85 -8.51
CA GLY A 248 8.58 6.61 -9.74
C GLY A 248 9.77 7.58 -9.62
N LEU A 249 10.07 8.09 -8.42
CA LEU A 249 11.21 8.97 -8.16
C LEU A 249 12.53 8.22 -7.90
N SER A 250 12.47 6.93 -7.61
CA SER A 250 13.61 6.14 -7.14
C SER A 250 14.83 6.20 -8.06
N GLY A 251 14.67 5.97 -9.37
CA GLY A 251 15.78 6.00 -10.32
C GLY A 251 16.42 7.37 -10.46
N MET A 252 15.67 8.46 -10.27
CA MET A 252 16.21 9.81 -10.37
C MET A 252 17.24 10.05 -9.28
N TRP A 253 16.87 9.91 -8.00
CA TRP A 253 17.80 10.21 -6.90
C TRP A 253 18.95 9.19 -6.85
N GLN A 254 18.69 7.92 -7.14
CA GLN A 254 19.75 6.90 -7.21
C GLN A 254 20.73 7.20 -8.35
N SER A 255 20.25 7.68 -9.50
CA SER A 255 21.12 8.09 -10.60
C SER A 255 21.98 9.31 -10.24
N GLN A 256 21.45 10.23 -9.42
CA GLN A 256 22.24 11.34 -8.89
C GLN A 256 23.38 10.87 -7.98
N VAL A 257 23.12 9.88 -7.11
CA VAL A 257 24.19 9.27 -6.30
C VAL A 257 25.27 8.65 -7.19
N GLY A 258 24.86 7.87 -8.20
CA GLY A 258 25.79 7.30 -9.18
C GLY A 258 26.64 8.37 -9.88
N THR A 259 25.99 9.41 -10.39
CA THR A 259 26.64 10.46 -11.19
C THR A 259 27.52 11.39 -10.35
N HIS A 260 27.14 11.70 -9.11
CA HIS A 260 27.84 12.71 -8.29
C HIS A 260 28.80 12.13 -7.26
N LEU A 261 28.53 10.93 -6.73
CA LEU A 261 29.38 10.32 -5.70
C LEU A 261 30.21 9.15 -6.25
N LEU A 262 29.67 8.38 -7.20
CA LEU A 262 30.24 7.10 -7.64
C LEU A 262 30.74 7.17 -9.09
N TYR A 263 31.60 8.14 -9.39
CA TYR A 263 32.20 8.32 -10.72
C TYR A 263 33.68 7.93 -10.75
N GLU A 264 34.17 7.56 -11.93
CA GLU A 264 35.58 7.30 -12.18
C GLU A 264 36.37 8.62 -12.25
N ARG A 265 37.52 8.69 -11.59
CA ARG A 265 38.42 9.85 -11.67
C ARG A 265 39.45 9.59 -12.75
N GLY A 266 39.46 10.42 -13.79
CA GLY A 266 40.45 10.33 -14.85
C GLY A 266 41.88 10.66 -14.35
N PRO A 267 42.92 10.40 -15.16
CA PRO A 267 44.33 10.62 -14.79
C PRO A 267 44.66 12.07 -14.38
N GLY A 268 43.84 13.05 -14.80
CA GLY A 268 43.95 14.46 -14.43
C GLY A 268 42.90 14.96 -13.42
N GLY A 269 42.21 14.08 -12.71
CA GLY A 269 41.17 14.45 -11.72
C GLY A 269 39.85 14.93 -12.33
N GLN A 270 39.72 14.93 -13.67
CA GLN A 270 38.47 15.22 -14.36
C GLN A 270 37.42 14.13 -14.08
N LYS A 271 36.16 14.56 -14.01
CA LYS A 271 35.02 13.69 -13.78
C LYS A 271 34.79 12.79 -15.00
N GLY A 272 34.96 11.49 -14.82
CA GLY A 272 34.64 10.47 -15.83
C GLY A 272 33.20 9.96 -15.70
N ASP A 273 32.93 8.84 -16.37
CA ASP A 273 31.66 8.13 -16.31
C ASP A 273 31.40 7.54 -14.91
N VAL A 274 30.20 7.01 -14.71
CA VAL A 274 29.83 6.31 -13.47
C VAL A 274 30.66 5.04 -13.31
N ASP A 275 31.22 4.83 -12.11
CA ASP A 275 31.85 3.57 -11.70
C ASP A 275 30.74 2.55 -11.43
N VAL A 276 30.37 1.81 -12.47
CA VAL A 276 29.24 0.85 -12.44
C VAL A 276 29.46 -0.24 -11.38
N PHE A 277 30.70 -0.65 -11.12
CA PHE A 277 31.00 -1.63 -10.09
C PHE A 277 30.63 -1.08 -8.70
N ARG A 278 31.12 0.10 -8.34
CA ARG A 278 30.77 0.74 -7.05
C ARG A 278 29.29 1.11 -6.98
N TYR A 279 28.69 1.50 -8.10
CA TYR A 279 27.27 1.79 -8.18
C TYR A 279 26.40 0.55 -7.89
N PHE A 280 26.72 -0.60 -8.49
CA PHE A 280 26.02 -1.85 -8.19
C PHE A 280 26.27 -2.34 -6.76
N LEU A 281 27.46 -2.15 -6.19
CA LEU A 281 27.70 -2.43 -4.76
C LEU A 281 26.84 -1.54 -3.85
N PHE A 282 26.73 -0.25 -4.17
CA PHE A 282 25.86 0.68 -3.45
C PHE A 282 24.39 0.21 -3.48
N LEU A 283 23.87 -0.16 -4.66
CA LEU A 283 22.50 -0.66 -4.80
C LEU A 283 22.30 -1.98 -4.04
N ALA A 284 23.26 -2.90 -4.11
CA ALA A 284 23.20 -4.17 -3.39
C ALA A 284 23.06 -3.96 -1.87
N ILE A 285 23.89 -3.09 -1.29
CA ILE A 285 23.88 -2.80 0.15
C ILE A 285 22.60 -2.05 0.54
N LEU A 286 22.25 -0.99 -0.18
CA LEU A 286 21.06 -0.18 0.09
C LEU A 286 19.81 -1.04 0.12
N LEU A 287 19.58 -1.83 -0.93
CA LEU A 287 18.35 -2.60 -1.10
C LEU A 287 18.31 -3.80 -0.16
N PHE A 288 19.46 -4.40 0.16
CA PHE A 288 19.54 -5.43 1.20
C PHE A 288 19.13 -4.86 2.57
N VAL A 289 19.70 -3.73 2.98
CA VAL A 289 19.38 -3.09 4.28
C VAL A 289 17.91 -2.68 4.36
N VAL A 290 17.38 -2.05 3.30
CA VAL A 290 15.97 -1.63 3.24
C VAL A 290 15.03 -2.84 3.30
N GLY A 291 15.32 -3.91 2.55
CA GLY A 291 14.51 -5.13 2.55
C GLY A 291 14.53 -5.85 3.90
N VAL A 292 15.70 -5.97 4.55
CA VAL A 292 15.82 -6.53 5.91
C VAL A 292 15.05 -5.67 6.91
N GLY A 293 15.23 -4.34 6.89
CA GLY A 293 14.49 -3.44 7.78
C GLY A 293 12.98 -3.52 7.58
N GLY A 294 12.52 -3.68 6.34
CA GLY A 294 11.09 -3.84 6.02
C GLY A 294 10.47 -5.11 6.59
N THR A 295 11.28 -6.15 6.86
CA THR A 295 10.82 -7.38 7.53
C THR A 295 10.23 -7.09 8.91
N PHE A 296 10.78 -6.09 9.60
CA PHE A 296 10.36 -5.70 10.93
C PHE A 296 9.39 -4.52 10.91
N ALA A 297 9.63 -3.56 10.02
CA ALA A 297 8.91 -2.30 9.96
C ALA A 297 7.56 -2.38 9.22
N LEU A 298 7.40 -3.26 8.22
CA LEU A 298 6.15 -3.39 7.47
C LEU A 298 5.19 -4.31 8.24
N ARG A 299 4.28 -3.70 9.00
CA ARG A 299 3.27 -4.38 9.80
C ARG A 299 1.89 -3.91 9.39
N ILE A 300 0.99 -4.87 9.19
CA ILE A 300 -0.44 -4.59 9.04
C ILE A 300 -1.03 -4.47 10.45
N VAL A 301 -1.72 -3.36 10.70
CA VAL A 301 -2.36 -3.07 11.98
C VAL A 301 -3.82 -3.48 11.90
N ASP A 302 -4.31 -4.17 12.92
CA ASP A 302 -5.72 -4.58 13.06
C ASP A 302 -6.26 -5.39 11.85
N GLU A 303 -5.45 -6.33 11.33
CA GLU A 303 -5.86 -7.19 10.20
C GLU A 303 -7.07 -8.08 10.56
N GLU A 304 -7.18 -8.55 11.80
CA GLU A 304 -8.31 -9.37 12.28
C GLU A 304 -9.64 -8.61 12.16
N GLU A 305 -9.71 -7.40 12.72
CA GLU A 305 -10.87 -6.50 12.62
C GLU A 305 -11.20 -6.20 11.15
N LEU A 306 -10.16 -6.05 10.32
CA LEU A 306 -10.33 -5.81 8.90
C LEU A 306 -11.02 -6.99 8.18
N ILE A 307 -10.65 -8.22 8.51
CA ILE A 307 -11.23 -9.45 7.96
C ILE A 307 -12.64 -9.71 8.52
N ASP A 308 -12.86 -9.43 9.78
CA ASP A 308 -14.17 -9.64 10.43
C ASP A 308 -15.25 -8.74 9.82
N GLU A 309 -14.97 -7.44 9.68
CA GLU A 309 -15.88 -6.47 9.06
C GLU A 309 -16.22 -6.86 7.61
N ALA A 310 -15.24 -7.38 6.86
CA ALA A 310 -15.44 -7.81 5.48
C ALA A 310 -16.32 -9.06 5.38
N VAL A 311 -16.17 -10.03 6.30
CA VAL A 311 -17.06 -11.21 6.35
C VAL A 311 -18.50 -10.79 6.67
N GLU A 312 -18.69 -9.93 7.67
CA GLU A 312 -20.02 -9.41 8.04
C GLU A 312 -20.68 -8.66 6.88
N GLU A 313 -19.92 -7.87 6.12
CA GLU A 313 -20.43 -7.17 4.95
C GLU A 313 -20.81 -8.13 3.81
N LEU A 314 -20.01 -9.19 3.59
CA LEU A 314 -20.27 -10.22 2.59
C LEU A 314 -21.54 -11.02 2.93
N GLU A 315 -21.76 -11.33 4.22
CA GLU A 315 -23.00 -11.95 4.72
C GLU A 315 -24.21 -11.03 4.51
N ARG A 316 -24.10 -9.75 4.90
CA ARG A 316 -25.18 -8.77 4.71
C ARG A 316 -25.55 -8.56 3.23
N SER A 317 -24.59 -8.73 2.31
CA SER A 317 -24.83 -8.57 0.88
C SER A 317 -25.68 -9.69 0.26
N GLY A 318 -25.97 -10.77 1.00
CA GLY A 318 -26.74 -11.92 0.51
C GLY A 318 -26.01 -12.72 -0.59
N VAL A 319 -24.72 -12.47 -0.79
CA VAL A 319 -23.83 -13.27 -1.67
C VAL A 319 -23.63 -14.67 -1.10
N ILE A 320 -23.90 -14.85 0.20
CA ILE A 320 -23.71 -16.07 0.96
C ILE A 320 -25.03 -16.43 1.66
N ASP A 321 -25.34 -17.73 1.68
CA ASP A 321 -26.40 -18.29 2.52
C ASP A 321 -25.89 -18.31 3.98
N GLU A 322 -26.68 -17.82 4.94
CA GLU A 322 -26.31 -17.47 6.35
C GLU A 322 -25.63 -18.60 7.18
N GLY A 323 -25.25 -19.75 6.62
CA GLY A 323 -24.88 -20.93 7.39
C GLY A 323 -23.65 -21.75 6.98
N ASP A 324 -23.08 -21.62 5.78
CA ASP A 324 -22.21 -22.72 5.29
C ASP A 324 -20.80 -22.76 5.90
N PHE A 325 -20.24 -21.61 6.33
CA PHE A 325 -18.90 -21.57 6.94
C PHE A 325 -18.89 -21.83 8.45
N PHE A 326 -19.91 -21.33 9.18
CA PHE A 326 -19.98 -21.39 10.65
C PHE A 326 -20.82 -22.56 11.20
N ARG A 327 -21.87 -23.05 10.50
CA ARG A 327 -22.72 -24.16 11.01
C ARG A 327 -21.95 -25.46 11.23
N SER A 328 -21.10 -25.85 10.28
CA SER A 328 -20.36 -27.12 10.36
C SER A 328 -19.48 -27.22 11.62
N ARG A 329 -19.07 -26.08 12.21
CA ARG A 329 -18.23 -26.07 13.40
C ARG A 329 -19.00 -25.79 14.68
N GLU A 330 -20.05 -24.99 14.68
CA GLU A 330 -20.94 -24.91 15.85
C GLU A 330 -21.58 -26.28 16.12
N GLU A 331 -21.93 -27.03 15.08
CA GLU A 331 -22.39 -28.42 15.18
C GLU A 331 -21.29 -29.35 15.70
N VAL A 332 -20.04 -29.22 15.22
CA VAL A 332 -18.91 -30.02 15.71
C VAL A 332 -18.49 -29.64 17.13
N ARG A 333 -18.53 -28.36 17.50
CA ARG A 333 -18.24 -27.83 18.84
C ARG A 333 -19.36 -28.22 19.81
N ALA A 334 -20.62 -28.19 19.38
CA ALA A 334 -21.76 -28.73 20.13
C ALA A 334 -21.66 -30.25 20.29
N ALA A 335 -21.20 -30.97 19.26
CA ALA A 335 -20.96 -32.40 19.34
C ALA A 335 -19.77 -32.73 20.28
N LEU A 336 -18.69 -31.95 20.24
CA LEU A 336 -17.52 -32.08 21.12
C LEU A 336 -17.84 -31.68 22.57
N SER A 337 -18.59 -30.60 22.79
CA SER A 337 -19.02 -30.18 24.13
C SER A 337 -20.04 -31.15 24.74
N SER A 338 -20.87 -31.79 23.90
CA SER A 338 -21.71 -32.92 24.34
C SER A 338 -20.91 -34.18 24.66
N SER A 339 -19.70 -34.33 24.10
CA SER A 339 -18.81 -35.48 24.34
C SER A 339 -17.83 -35.26 25.51
N SER A 340 -17.49 -34.01 25.86
CA SER A 340 -16.57 -33.68 26.96
C SER A 340 -17.18 -33.80 28.36
N VAL A 341 -18.48 -34.06 28.49
CA VAL A 341 -19.13 -34.33 29.78
C VAL A 341 -18.92 -35.79 30.25
N SER A 342 -18.30 -36.66 29.44
CA SER A 342 -18.15 -38.09 29.74
C SER A 342 -16.71 -38.56 30.05
N TYR A 343 -15.80 -37.66 30.46
CA TYR A 343 -14.46 -38.06 30.90
C TYR A 343 -14.18 -37.59 32.34
N GLY A 344 -14.74 -38.33 33.29
CA GLY A 344 -14.50 -38.10 34.71
C GLY A 344 -15.48 -38.88 35.57
N THR A 345 -15.14 -40.14 35.88
CA THR A 345 -15.52 -40.87 37.11
C THR A 345 -15.14 -42.35 36.96
N MET A 346 -14.05 -42.76 37.63
CA MET A 346 -14.05 -44.08 38.27
C MET A 346 -13.87 -43.86 39.76
N GLU A 347 -15.01 -43.75 40.44
CA GLU A 347 -15.14 -44.07 41.85
C GLU A 347 -15.03 -45.60 41.97
N ALA A 348 -13.98 -46.09 42.62
CA ALA A 348 -13.95 -47.44 43.18
C ALA A 348 -13.57 -47.31 44.65
N GLY A 349 -14.57 -47.51 45.51
CA GLY A 349 -14.52 -47.14 46.92
C GLY A 349 -13.74 -48.08 47.84
N GLY A 350 -13.59 -47.58 49.06
CA GLY A 350 -13.64 -48.35 50.30
C GLY A 350 -12.34 -49.01 50.77
N GLY A 351 -11.71 -48.43 51.79
CA GLY A 351 -10.69 -49.15 52.57
C GLY A 351 -9.94 -48.27 53.57
N THR A 352 -10.31 -48.39 54.84
CA THR A 352 -9.70 -47.78 56.03
C THR A 352 -8.18 -47.94 56.16
N GLY A 353 -7.48 -46.91 56.66
CA GLY A 353 -6.13 -47.07 57.20
C GLY A 353 -5.40 -45.74 57.46
N ALA A 354 -5.21 -45.41 58.74
CA ALA A 354 -4.39 -44.29 59.20
C ALA A 354 -2.91 -44.47 58.80
N GLY A 355 -2.23 -43.37 58.45
CA GLY A 355 -0.78 -43.35 58.25
C GLY A 355 -0.27 -42.00 57.73
N ALA A 356 0.48 -41.30 58.57
CA ALA A 356 1.16 -40.05 58.25
C ALA A 356 2.14 -40.19 57.08
N GLY A 357 2.23 -39.17 56.24
CA GLY A 357 3.23 -39.05 55.18
C GLY A 357 3.07 -37.77 54.38
N SER A 358 3.84 -36.76 54.73
CA SER A 358 4.02 -35.51 53.99
C SER A 358 4.46 -35.75 52.55
N THR A 359 3.72 -35.22 51.57
CA THR A 359 4.23 -34.93 50.21
C THR A 359 3.71 -33.55 49.78
N PRO A 360 4.59 -32.56 49.55
CA PRO A 360 4.23 -31.31 48.90
C PRO A 360 4.69 -31.37 47.43
N ASP A 361 3.93 -32.02 46.55
CA ASP A 361 4.29 -32.06 45.11
C ASP A 361 3.09 -31.86 44.14
N THR A 362 1.87 -31.64 44.63
CA THR A 362 0.68 -31.51 43.76
C THR A 362 0.35 -30.09 43.30
N LEU A 363 1.23 -29.10 43.52
CA LEU A 363 0.99 -27.70 43.10
C LEU A 363 1.78 -27.29 41.83
N VAL A 364 2.64 -28.16 41.30
CA VAL A 364 3.48 -27.85 40.11
C VAL A 364 2.88 -28.41 38.81
N GLU A 365 2.01 -29.42 38.90
CA GLU A 365 1.35 -30.02 37.72
C GLU A 365 0.18 -29.17 37.18
N ASP A 366 -0.49 -28.37 38.03
CA ASP A 366 -1.66 -27.56 37.64
C ASP A 366 -1.29 -26.31 36.81
N ASP A 367 -0.15 -25.67 37.12
CA ASP A 367 0.40 -24.55 36.34
C ASP A 367 0.89 -25.00 34.96
N SER A 368 1.43 -26.20 34.84
CA SER A 368 1.90 -26.73 33.54
C SER A 368 0.74 -27.23 32.67
N GLN A 369 -0.33 -27.75 33.27
CA GLN A 369 -1.56 -28.13 32.55
C GLN A 369 -2.38 -26.92 32.10
N SER A 370 -2.48 -25.87 32.93
CA SER A 370 -3.16 -24.62 32.56
C SER A 370 -2.40 -23.81 31.49
N LEU A 371 -1.07 -23.80 31.54
CA LEU A 371 -0.23 -23.19 30.48
C LEU A 371 -0.33 -23.95 29.15
N THR A 372 -0.40 -25.29 29.18
CA THR A 372 -0.56 -26.08 27.95
C THR A 372 -1.95 -25.93 27.34
N LEU A 373 -3.01 -25.94 28.16
CA LEU A 373 -4.38 -25.68 27.71
C LEU A 373 -4.54 -24.27 27.11
N SER A 374 -3.99 -23.23 27.76
CA SER A 374 -4.04 -21.86 27.22
C SER A 374 -3.22 -21.70 25.93
N GLN A 375 -2.13 -22.44 25.77
CA GLN A 375 -1.36 -22.47 24.52
C GLN A 375 -2.13 -23.19 23.40
N GLU A 376 -2.78 -24.32 23.70
CA GLU A 376 -3.64 -25.04 22.74
C GLU A 376 -4.83 -24.19 22.30
N GLU A 377 -5.55 -23.55 23.23
CA GLU A 377 -6.64 -22.63 22.90
C GLU A 377 -6.18 -21.46 22.02
N SER A 378 -5.00 -20.90 22.31
CA SER A 378 -4.44 -19.82 21.50
C SER A 378 -4.10 -20.29 20.08
N ARG A 379 -3.59 -21.52 19.94
CA ARG A 379 -3.25 -22.12 18.65
C ARG A 379 -4.50 -22.39 17.83
N ASP A 380 -5.52 -22.97 18.47
CA ASP A 380 -6.79 -23.25 17.83
C ASP A 380 -7.44 -21.94 17.36
N ARG A 381 -7.42 -20.87 18.17
CA ARG A 381 -7.90 -19.53 17.79
C ARG A 381 -7.20 -18.99 16.54
N MET A 382 -5.86 -19.02 16.53
CA MET A 382 -5.06 -18.57 15.37
C MET A 382 -5.35 -19.40 14.11
N GLU A 383 -5.61 -20.71 14.26
CA GLU A 383 -6.00 -21.57 13.15
C GLU A 383 -7.40 -21.22 12.61
N GLU A 384 -8.36 -20.88 13.48
CA GLU A 384 -9.70 -20.42 13.05
C GLU A 384 -9.59 -19.12 12.25
N GLU A 385 -8.88 -18.12 12.78
CA GLU A 385 -8.67 -16.82 12.14
C GLU A 385 -7.98 -17.00 10.79
N ARG A 386 -6.93 -17.83 10.75
CA ARG A 386 -6.22 -18.14 9.51
C ARG A 386 -7.14 -18.81 8.51
N ARG A 387 -8.04 -19.72 8.92
CA ARG A 387 -9.03 -20.38 8.05
C ARG A 387 -10.08 -19.40 7.54
N LYS A 388 -10.64 -18.54 8.41
CA LYS A 388 -11.60 -17.47 8.08
C LYS A 388 -11.01 -16.53 7.02
N LYS A 389 -9.80 -16.01 7.27
CA LYS A 389 -9.04 -15.22 6.31
C LYS A 389 -8.84 -15.95 4.98
N ASN A 390 -8.50 -17.24 5.02
CA ASN A 390 -8.25 -18.01 3.80
C ASN A 390 -9.51 -18.12 2.92
N TRP A 391 -10.63 -18.40 3.58
CA TRP A 391 -11.90 -18.58 2.92
C TRP A 391 -12.37 -17.26 2.30
N LEU A 392 -12.30 -16.15 3.05
CA LEU A 392 -12.68 -14.82 2.56
C LEU A 392 -11.88 -14.44 1.31
N LEU A 393 -10.54 -14.48 1.40
CA LEU A 393 -9.66 -14.08 0.31
C LEU A 393 -9.85 -14.96 -0.94
N ASN A 394 -10.11 -16.26 -0.78
CA ASN A 394 -10.41 -17.15 -1.90
C ASN A 394 -11.76 -16.81 -2.57
N GLN A 395 -12.79 -16.47 -1.78
CA GLN A 395 -14.08 -16.03 -2.32
C GLN A 395 -13.95 -14.68 -3.04
N GLU A 396 -13.27 -13.70 -2.44
CA GLU A 396 -12.99 -12.40 -3.05
C GLU A 396 -12.23 -12.55 -4.37
N THR A 397 -11.18 -13.38 -4.41
CA THR A 397 -10.45 -13.69 -5.64
C THR A 397 -11.39 -14.25 -6.72
N ARG A 398 -12.28 -15.17 -6.34
CA ARG A 398 -13.25 -15.77 -7.27
C ARG A 398 -14.25 -14.74 -7.79
N LEU A 399 -14.74 -13.85 -6.93
CA LEU A 399 -15.65 -12.76 -7.31
C LEU A 399 -14.96 -11.77 -8.23
N PHE A 400 -13.72 -11.37 -7.89
CA PHE A 400 -12.88 -10.49 -8.68
C PHE A 400 -12.64 -11.02 -10.10
N LEU A 401 -12.21 -12.28 -10.23
CA LEU A 401 -11.95 -12.90 -11.53
C LEU A 401 -13.20 -13.10 -12.39
N LYS A 402 -14.36 -13.27 -11.76
CA LYS A 402 -15.66 -13.39 -12.46
C LYS A 402 -16.26 -12.05 -12.86
N ASP A 403 -15.83 -10.94 -12.25
CA ASP A 403 -16.36 -9.62 -12.58
C ASP A 403 -15.88 -9.16 -13.97
N LYS A 404 -16.82 -8.98 -14.90
CA LYS A 404 -16.51 -8.50 -16.25
C LYS A 404 -15.90 -7.09 -16.25
N THR A 405 -16.26 -6.25 -15.29
CA THR A 405 -15.74 -4.87 -15.19
C THR A 405 -14.28 -4.81 -14.79
N MET A 406 -13.78 -5.84 -14.09
CA MET A 406 -12.36 -6.01 -13.82
C MET A 406 -11.57 -6.20 -15.12
N TRP A 407 -12.05 -7.06 -16.03
CA TRP A 407 -11.39 -7.29 -17.31
C TRP A 407 -11.42 -6.06 -18.22
N TRP A 408 -12.52 -5.28 -18.22
CA TRP A 408 -12.56 -4.01 -18.93
C TRP A 408 -11.56 -2.99 -18.37
N LEU A 409 -11.41 -2.93 -17.03
CA LEU A 409 -10.40 -2.11 -16.38
C LEU A 409 -8.98 -2.56 -16.78
N ALA A 410 -8.70 -3.86 -16.71
CA ALA A 410 -7.39 -4.44 -17.02
C ALA A 410 -6.99 -4.28 -18.49
N VAL A 411 -7.90 -4.52 -19.44
CA VAL A 411 -7.65 -4.30 -20.87
C VAL A 411 -7.48 -2.81 -21.17
N GLY A 412 -8.25 -1.93 -20.53
CA GLY A 412 -8.01 -0.48 -20.65
C GLY A 412 -6.64 -0.10 -20.08
N PHE A 413 -6.23 -0.68 -18.95
CA PHE A 413 -4.92 -0.44 -18.36
C PHE A 413 -3.78 -0.91 -19.28
N PHE A 414 -3.91 -2.07 -19.91
CA PHE A 414 -3.01 -2.55 -20.98
C PHE A 414 -2.88 -1.56 -22.13
N LEU A 415 -4.02 -1.06 -22.64
CA LEU A 415 -4.09 -0.13 -23.78
C LEU A 415 -3.58 1.29 -23.47
N ILE A 416 -3.41 1.65 -22.19
CA ILE A 416 -2.83 2.93 -21.75
C ILE A 416 -1.36 2.77 -21.38
N THR A 417 -1.07 1.82 -20.49
CA THR A 417 0.29 1.61 -19.98
C THR A 417 1.21 1.01 -21.02
N GLY A 418 0.71 0.13 -21.91
CA GLY A 418 1.51 -0.44 -23.01
C GLY A 418 2.17 0.63 -23.89
N PRO A 419 1.40 1.56 -24.50
CA PRO A 419 1.96 2.70 -25.20
C PRO A 419 2.91 3.56 -24.36
N GLY A 420 2.57 3.80 -23.09
CA GLY A 420 3.40 4.60 -22.17
C GLY A 420 4.77 3.96 -21.89
N GLU A 421 4.80 2.68 -21.51
CA GLU A 421 6.02 1.90 -21.30
C GLU A 421 6.84 1.82 -22.59
N ALA A 422 6.19 1.52 -23.72
CA ALA A 422 6.87 1.46 -25.01
C ALA A 422 7.49 2.82 -25.40
N PHE A 423 6.83 3.94 -25.09
CA PHE A 423 7.41 5.26 -25.27
C PHE A 423 8.63 5.48 -24.37
N ILE A 424 8.54 5.15 -23.08
CA ILE A 424 9.65 5.28 -22.12
C ILE A 424 10.87 4.47 -22.57
N ASN A 425 10.64 3.24 -23.02
CA ASN A 425 11.70 2.33 -23.46
C ASN A 425 12.34 2.74 -24.80
N ASN A 426 11.60 3.47 -25.65
CA ASN A 426 12.06 3.86 -26.99
C ASN A 426 12.38 5.35 -27.15
N VAL A 427 12.18 6.19 -26.13
CA VAL A 427 12.43 7.64 -26.23
C VAL A 427 13.85 7.96 -26.72
N GLY A 428 14.84 7.15 -26.31
CA GLY A 428 16.24 7.29 -26.73
C GLY A 428 16.47 7.02 -28.23
N THR A 429 15.61 6.25 -28.90
CA THR A 429 15.69 6.00 -30.35
C THR A 429 14.76 6.93 -31.15
N ILE A 430 13.72 7.49 -30.53
CA ILE A 430 12.86 8.51 -31.13
C ILE A 430 13.60 9.85 -31.26
N ILE A 431 14.38 10.27 -30.26
CA ILE A 431 15.10 11.56 -30.29
C ILE A 431 15.99 11.74 -31.53
N PRO A 432 16.84 10.76 -31.92
CA PRO A 432 17.62 10.84 -33.15
C PRO A 432 16.76 11.00 -34.40
N THR A 433 15.57 10.37 -34.46
CA THR A 433 14.68 10.45 -35.63
C THR A 433 14.14 11.86 -35.87
N LEU A 434 14.11 12.69 -34.83
CA LEU A 434 13.68 14.10 -34.84
C LEU A 434 14.83 15.07 -35.12
N THR A 435 16.08 14.57 -35.19
CA THR A 435 17.26 15.41 -35.37
C THR A 435 17.52 15.63 -36.86
N PRO A 436 17.58 16.88 -37.36
CA PRO A 436 17.87 17.16 -38.76
C PRO A 436 19.26 16.63 -39.17
N PRO A 437 19.42 16.04 -40.38
CA PRO A 437 20.71 15.57 -40.88
C PRO A 437 21.80 16.66 -40.97
N SER A 438 21.39 17.94 -41.01
CA SER A 438 22.27 19.10 -41.06
C SER A 438 22.86 19.49 -39.69
N SER A 439 22.42 18.88 -38.60
CA SER A 439 22.91 19.19 -37.25
C SER A 439 24.29 18.56 -36.99
N PRO A 440 25.30 19.34 -36.55
CA PRO A 440 26.61 18.80 -36.22
C PRO A 440 26.52 17.80 -35.05
N PRO A 441 27.22 16.65 -35.11
CA PRO A 441 27.20 15.65 -34.04
C PRO A 441 27.85 16.12 -32.72
N THR A 442 28.50 17.29 -32.72
CA THR A 442 29.11 17.92 -31.55
C THR A 442 28.16 18.79 -30.74
N LEU A 443 26.97 19.09 -31.26
CA LEU A 443 25.94 19.87 -30.57
C LEU A 443 24.88 18.94 -29.96
N PRO A 444 24.29 19.32 -28.81
CA PRO A 444 23.21 18.55 -28.23
C PRO A 444 22.01 18.48 -29.19
N PRO A 445 21.31 17.33 -29.26
CA PRO A 445 20.14 17.16 -30.13
C PRO A 445 19.09 18.22 -29.81
N PRO A 446 18.48 18.85 -30.82
CA PRO A 446 17.52 19.94 -30.62
C PRO A 446 16.24 19.49 -29.90
N ALA A 447 15.94 18.18 -29.94
CA ALA A 447 14.84 17.58 -29.19
C ALA A 447 15.12 17.36 -27.70
N GLY A 448 16.37 17.52 -27.26
CA GLY A 448 16.81 17.26 -25.88
C GLY A 448 17.53 15.92 -25.72
N ASN A 449 18.34 15.80 -24.67
CA ASN A 449 19.06 14.57 -24.37
C ASN A 449 18.11 13.52 -23.76
N PRO A 450 18.32 12.20 -24.00
CA PRO A 450 17.49 11.15 -23.41
C PRO A 450 17.34 11.26 -21.89
N ALA A 451 18.41 11.63 -21.17
CA ALA A 451 18.38 11.83 -19.72
C ALA A 451 17.42 12.95 -19.26
N THR A 452 17.29 14.01 -20.07
CA THR A 452 16.32 15.09 -19.81
C THR A 452 14.89 14.56 -19.90
N HIS A 453 14.59 13.71 -20.89
CA HIS A 453 13.28 13.10 -21.04
C HIS A 453 12.93 12.15 -19.89
N VAL A 454 13.88 11.31 -19.47
CA VAL A 454 13.70 10.43 -18.29
C VAL A 454 13.38 11.26 -17.04
N THR A 455 14.07 12.38 -16.84
CA THR A 455 13.81 13.30 -15.73
C THR A 455 12.42 13.94 -15.81
N ILE A 456 12.01 14.39 -17.00
CA ILE A 456 10.68 14.96 -17.22
C ILE A 456 9.58 13.93 -16.93
N ILE A 457 9.73 12.69 -17.41
CA ILE A 457 8.78 11.59 -17.13
C ILE A 457 8.69 11.32 -15.63
N ALA A 458 9.83 11.25 -14.94
CA ALA A 458 9.86 11.00 -13.49
C ALA A 458 9.13 12.11 -12.72
N LEU A 459 9.42 13.38 -13.00
CA LEU A 459 8.81 14.52 -12.32
C LEU A 459 7.31 14.64 -12.61
N THR A 460 6.93 14.58 -13.90
CA THR A 460 5.52 14.73 -14.31
C THR A 460 4.67 13.55 -13.86
N SER A 461 5.16 12.32 -13.94
CA SER A 461 4.42 11.15 -13.43
C SER A 461 4.29 11.17 -11.92
N THR A 462 5.31 11.64 -11.18
CA THR A 462 5.23 11.81 -9.72
C THR A 462 4.18 12.85 -9.34
N LEU A 463 4.21 14.02 -10.00
CA LEU A 463 3.21 15.06 -9.79
C LEU A 463 1.81 14.52 -10.07
N ALA A 464 1.62 13.80 -11.18
CA ALA A 464 0.34 13.21 -11.53
C ALA A 464 -0.14 12.20 -10.48
N ARG A 465 0.74 11.32 -9.97
CA ARG A 465 0.38 10.34 -8.92
C ARG A 465 -0.09 11.03 -7.65
N LEU A 466 0.65 12.02 -7.15
CA LEU A 466 0.30 12.74 -5.92
C LEU A 466 -0.97 13.57 -6.10
N LEU A 467 -1.09 14.31 -7.22
CA LEU A 467 -2.24 15.14 -7.51
C LEU A 467 -3.50 14.29 -7.67
N THR A 468 -3.45 13.23 -8.46
CA THR A 468 -4.61 12.35 -8.65
C THR A 468 -4.97 11.62 -7.36
N GLY A 469 -4.00 11.13 -6.57
CA GLY A 469 -4.28 10.55 -5.25
C GLY A 469 -5.00 11.53 -4.31
N TYR A 470 -4.52 12.77 -4.23
CA TYR A 470 -5.11 13.82 -3.41
C TYR A 470 -6.51 14.25 -3.89
N LEU A 471 -6.68 14.53 -5.18
CA LEU A 471 -7.98 14.90 -5.76
C LEU A 471 -9.02 13.80 -5.59
N SER A 472 -8.58 12.54 -5.72
CA SER A 472 -9.39 11.35 -5.53
C SER A 472 -9.93 11.30 -4.10
N ASP A 473 -9.20 11.78 -3.09
CA ASP A 473 -9.69 11.84 -1.70
C ASP A 473 -10.54 13.07 -1.39
N LEU A 474 -10.35 14.18 -2.10
CA LEU A 474 -11.18 15.38 -1.92
C LEU A 474 -12.59 15.21 -2.47
N PHE A 475 -12.71 14.56 -3.63
CA PHE A 475 -13.94 14.59 -4.41
C PHE A 475 -14.69 13.26 -4.47
N ALA A 476 -14.03 12.12 -4.20
CA ALA A 476 -14.71 10.84 -4.17
C ALA A 476 -15.30 10.59 -2.77
N PRO A 477 -16.56 10.11 -2.69
CA PRO A 477 -17.17 9.77 -1.40
C PRO A 477 -16.36 8.72 -0.65
N SER A 478 -16.40 8.77 0.67
CA SER A 478 -16.02 7.63 1.51
C SER A 478 -16.98 6.47 1.15
N PRO A 479 -16.51 5.33 0.62
CA PRO A 479 -17.41 4.23 0.35
C PRO A 479 -17.96 3.72 1.67
N THR A 480 -19.28 3.72 1.82
CA THR A 480 -19.98 3.14 2.97
C THR A 480 -20.01 1.61 2.89
N HIS A 481 -19.78 1.04 1.70
CA HIS A 481 -19.81 -0.40 1.38
C HIS A 481 -18.80 -0.74 0.28
N SER A 482 -17.98 -1.77 0.50
CA SER A 482 -16.88 -2.18 -0.40
C SER A 482 -17.22 -3.44 -1.21
N HIS A 483 -18.28 -4.18 -0.84
CA HIS A 483 -18.57 -5.49 -1.43
C HIS A 483 -19.63 -5.46 -2.56
N LEU A 484 -19.44 -6.36 -3.52
CA LEU A 484 -20.31 -6.58 -4.69
C LEU A 484 -21.73 -7.01 -4.25
N GLN A 485 -22.72 -6.11 -4.33
CA GLN A 485 -24.12 -6.49 -4.16
C GLN A 485 -24.65 -7.25 -5.40
N PRO A 486 -25.35 -8.38 -5.21
CA PRO A 486 -26.12 -9.01 -6.29
C PRO A 486 -27.29 -8.11 -6.70
N THR A 487 -27.49 -7.94 -8.01
CA THR A 487 -28.71 -7.34 -8.57
C THR A 487 -29.92 -8.21 -8.21
N SER A 488 -30.71 -7.78 -7.24
CA SER A 488 -32.06 -8.29 -7.04
C SER A 488 -33.02 -7.50 -7.95
N PRO A 489 -33.81 -8.14 -8.82
CA PRO A 489 -34.86 -7.46 -9.56
C PRO A 489 -36.02 -7.24 -8.60
N THR A 490 -36.07 -6.11 -7.90
CA THR A 490 -37.24 -5.78 -7.07
C THR A 490 -38.37 -5.27 -7.94
N LEU A 491 -39.26 -6.21 -8.30
CA LEU A 491 -40.66 -5.95 -8.57
C LEU A 491 -41.23 -5.05 -7.46
N SER A 492 -41.80 -3.92 -7.84
CA SER A 492 -42.63 -3.10 -6.96
C SER A 492 -43.91 -3.86 -6.60
N PHE A 493 -44.02 -4.32 -5.34
CA PHE A 493 -45.31 -4.70 -4.76
C PHE A 493 -45.48 -4.06 -3.38
N THR A 494 -46.51 -3.23 -3.30
CA THR A 494 -47.06 -2.58 -2.12
C THR A 494 -47.81 -3.58 -1.25
N THR A 495 -47.55 -3.62 0.07
CA THR A 495 -48.52 -4.12 1.07
C THR A 495 -48.28 -3.56 2.47
N SER A 496 -49.21 -2.71 2.89
CA SER A 496 -49.85 -2.56 4.22
C SER A 496 -49.25 -3.20 5.49
N SER A 497 -48.88 -2.32 6.43
CA SER A 497 -49.27 -2.24 7.86
C SER A 497 -49.73 -3.50 8.62
N PHE A 498 -48.98 -3.91 9.66
CA PHE A 498 -49.45 -4.27 11.03
C PHE A 498 -48.26 -4.19 12.04
N PRO A 499 -48.49 -3.91 13.35
CA PRO A 499 -47.50 -3.33 14.27
C PRO A 499 -46.76 -4.34 15.17
N ARG A 500 -45.53 -4.00 15.56
CA ARG A 500 -44.78 -4.67 16.65
C ARG A 500 -45.03 -3.97 18.01
N PRO A 501 -45.15 -4.70 19.12
CA PRO A 501 -45.26 -4.12 20.46
C PRO A 501 -43.89 -3.80 21.09
N ASN A 502 -43.95 -2.85 22.02
CA ASN A 502 -42.88 -2.10 22.68
C ASN A 502 -41.86 -2.90 23.50
N SER A 503 -40.62 -2.39 23.52
CA SER A 503 -39.87 -2.16 24.76
C SER A 503 -38.74 -1.13 24.59
N HIS A 504 -38.93 0.01 25.25
CA HIS A 504 -37.96 0.95 25.85
C HIS A 504 -37.02 1.82 24.99
N GLN A 505 -37.55 3.00 24.65
CA GLN A 505 -37.09 4.31 25.14
C GLN A 505 -35.69 4.80 24.71
N GLN A 506 -35.63 5.40 23.52
CA GLN A 506 -34.57 6.33 23.11
C GLN A 506 -35.23 7.69 22.78
N HIS A 507 -34.69 8.75 23.39
CA HIS A 507 -35.19 10.13 23.29
C HIS A 507 -35.22 10.63 21.83
N HIS A 508 -36.37 11.17 21.42
CA HIS A 508 -36.52 11.94 20.19
C HIS A 508 -36.03 13.37 20.39
N HIS A 509 -35.01 13.81 19.65
CA HIS A 509 -34.80 15.23 19.35
C HIS A 509 -35.49 15.55 18.02
N HIS A 510 -36.37 16.55 18.03
CA HIS A 510 -36.90 17.20 16.85
C HIS A 510 -35.81 18.12 16.27
N GLN A 511 -35.25 17.79 15.11
CA GLN A 511 -34.46 18.74 14.32
C GLN A 511 -35.38 19.52 13.38
N THR A 512 -35.29 20.84 13.49
CA THR A 512 -35.84 21.85 12.58
C THR A 512 -35.09 21.85 11.24
N PRO A 513 -35.74 22.18 10.12
CA PRO A 513 -35.08 22.13 8.81
C PRO A 513 -34.24 23.40 8.59
N THR A 514 -32.93 23.31 8.80
CA THR A 514 -31.99 24.36 8.40
C THR A 514 -31.76 24.30 6.88
N LEU A 515 -32.18 25.36 6.20
CA LEU A 515 -31.96 25.62 4.79
C LEU A 515 -30.46 25.85 4.51
N LEU A 516 -29.98 25.29 3.39
CA LEU A 516 -28.64 25.36 2.79
C LEU A 516 -27.61 24.30 3.23
N THR A 517 -28.01 23.02 3.18
CA THR A 517 -27.04 21.93 2.95
C THR A 517 -26.47 22.08 1.54
N ARG A 518 -25.29 22.69 1.41
CA ARG A 518 -24.47 22.55 0.19
C ARG A 518 -24.07 21.08 0.09
N HIS A 519 -24.72 20.32 -0.79
CA HIS A 519 -24.23 19.00 -1.15
C HIS A 519 -22.79 19.16 -1.67
N PRO A 520 -21.77 18.53 -1.03
CA PRO A 520 -20.43 18.55 -1.58
C PRO A 520 -20.49 17.92 -2.99
N LEU A 521 -19.81 18.55 -3.96
CA LEU A 521 -19.71 18.01 -5.31
C LEU A 521 -18.98 16.67 -5.24
N THR A 522 -19.72 15.57 -5.39
CA THR A 522 -19.16 14.22 -5.44
C THR A 522 -18.79 13.89 -6.89
N LEU A 523 -17.50 13.70 -7.15
CA LEU A 523 -16.99 13.31 -8.46
C LEU A 523 -16.38 11.91 -8.36
N SER A 524 -16.72 11.06 -9.31
CA SER A 524 -16.19 9.70 -9.34
C SER A 524 -14.69 9.71 -9.61
N ARG A 525 -13.88 8.81 -9.03
CA ARG A 525 -12.43 8.74 -9.28
C ARG A 525 -12.09 8.54 -10.76
N LEU A 526 -13.01 7.98 -11.55
CA LEU A 526 -12.89 7.91 -13.00
C LEU A 526 -12.97 9.29 -13.71
N THR A 527 -13.52 10.34 -13.08
CA THR A 527 -13.42 11.73 -13.57
C THR A 527 -11.98 12.23 -13.55
N PHE A 528 -11.05 11.56 -12.86
CA PHE A 528 -9.62 11.87 -12.91
C PHE A 528 -8.87 10.92 -13.86
N LEU A 529 -9.36 9.69 -14.03
CA LEU A 529 -8.74 8.68 -14.89
C LEU A 529 -8.96 8.99 -16.39
N LEU A 530 -10.15 9.41 -16.80
CA LEU A 530 -10.44 9.72 -18.20
C LEU A 530 -9.72 10.98 -18.72
N PRO A 531 -9.67 12.12 -17.98
CA PRO A 531 -8.91 13.27 -18.43
C PRO A 531 -7.41 13.04 -18.48
N SER A 532 -6.85 12.24 -17.57
CA SER A 532 -5.43 11.88 -17.62
C SER A 532 -5.09 10.96 -18.80
N ALA A 533 -5.98 10.00 -19.13
CA ALA A 533 -5.90 9.25 -20.38
C ALA A 533 -5.99 10.17 -21.61
N PHE A 534 -6.87 11.17 -21.58
CA PHE A 534 -6.96 12.15 -22.65
C PHE A 534 -5.66 12.96 -22.81
N LEU A 535 -5.02 13.40 -21.73
CA LEU A 535 -3.71 14.06 -21.77
C LEU A 535 -2.64 13.15 -22.41
N LEU A 536 -2.61 11.85 -22.08
CA LEU A 536 -1.74 10.88 -22.73
C LEU A 536 -2.01 10.82 -24.25
N SER A 537 -3.28 10.78 -24.65
CA SER A 537 -3.69 10.76 -26.05
C SER A 537 -3.24 12.03 -26.79
N LEU A 538 -3.28 13.20 -26.14
CA LEU A 538 -2.78 14.46 -26.71
C LEU A 538 -1.26 14.42 -26.92
N GLY A 539 -0.51 13.79 -26.01
CA GLY A 539 0.92 13.56 -26.18
C GLY A 539 1.22 12.73 -27.44
N PHE A 540 0.53 11.59 -27.61
CA PHE A 540 0.69 10.76 -28.80
C PHE A 540 0.16 11.41 -30.08
N LEU A 541 -0.92 12.20 -30.01
CA LEU A 541 -1.42 12.99 -31.12
C LEU A 541 -0.37 14.01 -31.57
N TYR A 542 0.21 14.76 -30.62
CA TYR A 542 1.27 15.73 -30.91
C TYR A 542 2.47 15.05 -31.56
N LEU A 543 2.91 13.91 -31.00
CA LEU A 543 3.98 13.11 -31.59
C LEU A 543 3.64 12.69 -33.01
N ALA A 544 2.43 12.20 -33.26
CA ALA A 544 1.98 11.75 -34.58
C ALA A 544 1.91 12.86 -35.64
N THR A 545 1.91 14.14 -35.27
CA THR A 545 1.95 15.26 -36.24
C THR A 545 3.36 15.48 -36.80
N PRO A 546 3.53 16.23 -37.91
CA PRO A 546 4.85 16.67 -38.37
C PRO A 546 5.46 17.81 -37.52
N LEU A 547 4.77 18.32 -36.50
CA LEU A 547 5.24 19.45 -35.69
C LEU A 547 6.55 19.16 -34.94
N PRO A 548 6.78 17.98 -34.32
CA PRO A 548 8.05 17.66 -33.67
C PRO A 548 9.24 17.61 -34.64
N LEU A 549 9.00 17.40 -35.94
CA LEU A 549 10.06 17.45 -36.95
C LEU A 549 10.40 18.89 -37.34
N GLN A 550 9.40 19.76 -37.41
CA GLN A 550 9.59 21.18 -37.72
C GLN A 550 10.18 21.96 -36.55
N HIS A 551 9.79 21.60 -35.32
CA HIS A 551 10.23 22.25 -34.09
C HIS A 551 10.68 21.21 -33.06
N PRO A 552 11.84 20.56 -33.21
CA PRO A 552 12.27 19.49 -32.30
C PRO A 552 12.30 19.90 -30.82
N ALA A 553 12.57 21.18 -30.52
CA ALA A 553 12.62 21.73 -29.16
C ALA A 553 11.31 21.61 -28.37
N THR A 554 10.17 21.34 -29.02
CA THR A 554 8.87 21.14 -28.36
C THR A 554 8.60 19.69 -27.98
N PHE A 555 9.42 18.72 -28.43
CA PHE A 555 9.27 17.30 -28.10
C PHE A 555 9.16 16.99 -26.58
N PRO A 556 9.83 17.74 -25.67
CA PRO A 556 9.60 17.62 -24.22
C PRO A 556 8.13 17.75 -23.79
N LEU A 557 7.27 18.43 -24.56
CA LEU A 557 5.83 18.51 -24.31
C LEU A 557 5.16 17.13 -24.43
N THR A 558 5.47 16.35 -25.47
CA THR A 558 5.01 14.96 -25.61
C THR A 558 5.40 14.16 -24.38
N THR A 559 6.67 14.26 -23.99
CA THR A 559 7.23 13.54 -22.85
C THR A 559 6.52 13.89 -21.54
N ALA A 560 6.23 15.16 -21.31
CA ALA A 560 5.49 15.62 -20.14
C ALA A 560 4.04 15.11 -20.14
N LEU A 561 3.34 15.19 -21.27
CA LEU A 561 1.96 14.71 -21.40
C LEU A 561 1.87 13.19 -21.21
N VAL A 562 2.81 12.44 -21.79
CA VAL A 562 2.92 10.99 -21.58
C VAL A 562 3.17 10.68 -20.11
N GLY A 563 4.14 11.35 -19.48
CA GLY A 563 4.44 11.18 -18.06
C GLY A 563 3.24 11.48 -17.14
N LEU A 564 2.49 12.55 -17.41
CA LEU A 564 1.28 12.91 -16.65
C LEU A 564 0.20 11.81 -16.74
N GLY A 565 -0.16 11.39 -17.95
CA GLY A 565 -1.22 10.41 -18.14
C GLY A 565 -0.85 9.00 -17.67
N TYR A 566 0.38 8.57 -17.97
CA TYR A 566 0.93 7.30 -17.50
C TYR A 566 1.02 7.24 -15.96
N GLY A 567 1.55 8.31 -15.34
CA GLY A 567 1.66 8.39 -13.88
C GLY A 567 0.30 8.35 -13.18
N ALA A 568 -0.67 9.11 -13.70
CA ALA A 568 -2.04 9.12 -13.20
C ALA A 568 -2.69 7.73 -13.28
N ALA A 569 -2.53 7.01 -14.39
CA ALA A 569 -3.08 5.66 -14.54
C ALA A 569 -2.50 4.69 -13.49
N PHE A 570 -1.18 4.74 -13.26
CA PHE A 570 -0.51 3.91 -12.25
C PHE A 570 -0.86 4.26 -10.79
N ALA A 571 -1.38 5.46 -10.51
CA ALA A 571 -1.92 5.79 -9.19
C ALA A 571 -3.41 5.41 -9.08
N LEU A 572 -4.21 5.78 -10.07
CA LEU A 572 -5.66 5.67 -9.99
C LEU A 572 -6.16 4.23 -10.14
N VAL A 573 -5.53 3.37 -10.94
CA VAL A 573 -6.00 1.98 -11.11
C VAL A 573 -5.90 1.16 -9.82
N PRO A 574 -4.79 1.15 -9.06
CA PRO A 574 -4.76 0.53 -7.73
C PRO A 574 -5.79 1.12 -6.77
N ILE A 575 -6.01 2.45 -6.79
CA ILE A 575 -7.03 3.10 -5.95
C ILE A 575 -8.44 2.64 -6.35
N VAL A 576 -8.74 2.52 -7.65
CA VAL A 576 -10.01 1.98 -8.13
C VAL A 576 -10.16 0.52 -7.69
N ILE A 577 -9.10 -0.28 -7.74
CA ILE A 577 -9.14 -1.67 -7.29
C ILE A 577 -9.49 -1.76 -5.81
N SER A 578 -8.87 -0.93 -4.97
CA SER A 578 -9.13 -0.91 -3.53
C SER A 578 -10.52 -0.38 -3.15
N VAL A 579 -11.13 0.44 -4.01
CA VAL A 579 -12.49 0.96 -3.80
C VAL A 579 -13.56 -0.05 -4.25
N VAL A 580 -13.36 -0.70 -5.40
CA VAL A 580 -14.38 -1.55 -6.02
C VAL A 580 -14.38 -2.98 -5.46
N TRP A 581 -13.20 -3.51 -5.11
CA TRP A 581 -13.05 -4.90 -4.64
C TRP A 581 -12.39 -5.01 -3.26
N GLY A 582 -12.33 -3.92 -2.51
CA GLY A 582 -11.80 -3.91 -1.16
C GLY A 582 -10.28 -3.96 -1.06
N VAL A 583 -9.78 -3.92 0.17
CA VAL A 583 -8.35 -3.83 0.51
C VAL A 583 -7.78 -5.14 1.08
N GLU A 584 -8.66 -6.08 1.42
CA GLU A 584 -8.39 -7.33 2.14
C GLU A 584 -7.53 -8.25 1.27
N ASN A 585 -7.93 -8.41 0.00
CA ASN A 585 -7.21 -9.15 -1.05
C ASN A 585 -6.55 -8.23 -2.09
N PHE A 586 -6.14 -7.03 -1.66
CA PHE A 586 -5.60 -6.00 -2.55
C PHE A 586 -4.35 -6.47 -3.31
N GLY A 587 -3.40 -7.14 -2.64
CA GLY A 587 -2.14 -7.55 -3.26
C GLY A 587 -2.36 -8.49 -4.44
N THR A 588 -3.26 -9.45 -4.29
CA THR A 588 -3.65 -10.43 -5.31
C THR A 588 -4.39 -9.73 -6.45
N ASN A 589 -5.39 -8.91 -6.14
CA ASN A 589 -6.20 -8.20 -7.13
C ASN A 589 -5.34 -7.23 -7.96
N TRP A 590 -4.51 -6.40 -7.29
CA TRP A 590 -3.55 -5.53 -7.96
C TRP A 590 -2.54 -6.33 -8.76
N GLY A 591 -2.04 -7.44 -8.23
CA GLY A 591 -1.03 -8.26 -8.90
C GLY A 591 -1.50 -8.83 -10.23
N VAL A 592 -2.76 -9.28 -10.32
CA VAL A 592 -3.35 -9.75 -11.58
C VAL A 592 -3.40 -8.62 -12.62
N VAL A 593 -3.83 -7.42 -12.23
CA VAL A 593 -3.92 -6.27 -13.15
C VAL A 593 -2.54 -5.71 -13.51
N ALA A 594 -1.59 -5.75 -12.58
CA ALA A 594 -0.23 -5.24 -12.75
C ALA A 594 0.64 -6.07 -13.70
N MET A 595 0.21 -7.26 -14.16
CA MET A 595 0.91 -7.97 -15.23
C MET A 595 0.68 -7.37 -16.62
N PHE A 596 -0.44 -6.66 -16.82
CA PHE A 596 -0.82 -6.14 -18.13
C PHE A 596 0.16 -5.09 -18.70
N PRO A 597 0.75 -4.17 -17.90
CA PRO A 597 1.80 -3.27 -18.38
C PRO A 597 2.96 -3.96 -19.09
N ALA A 598 3.49 -5.06 -18.55
CA ALA A 598 4.59 -5.80 -19.20
C ALA A 598 4.17 -6.41 -20.54
N ALA A 599 2.99 -7.03 -20.58
CA ALA A 599 2.43 -7.53 -21.82
C ALA A 599 2.23 -6.40 -22.84
N GLY A 600 1.78 -5.23 -22.39
CA GLY A 600 1.62 -4.04 -23.22
C GLY A 600 2.96 -3.54 -23.76
N ALA A 601 3.94 -3.33 -22.88
CA ALA A 601 5.28 -2.89 -23.25
C ALA A 601 5.89 -3.78 -24.35
N ALA A 602 5.74 -5.10 -24.21
CA ALA A 602 6.20 -6.06 -25.22
C ALA A 602 5.47 -5.89 -26.57
N VAL A 603 4.14 -5.76 -26.57
CA VAL A 603 3.35 -5.62 -27.80
C VAL A 603 3.64 -4.28 -28.51
N TRP A 604 3.53 -3.14 -27.83
CA TRP A 604 3.78 -1.84 -28.45
C TRP A 604 5.25 -1.61 -28.78
N GLY A 605 6.16 -2.19 -27.98
CA GLY A 605 7.59 -2.18 -28.26
C GLY A 605 7.93 -2.95 -29.54
N ALA A 606 7.39 -4.16 -29.72
CA ALA A 606 7.59 -4.94 -30.93
C ALA A 606 7.02 -4.25 -32.18
N VAL A 607 5.83 -3.63 -32.07
CA VAL A 607 5.23 -2.85 -33.17
C VAL A 607 6.10 -1.64 -33.52
N TYR A 608 6.64 -0.93 -32.53
CA TYR A 608 7.58 0.16 -32.77
C TYR A 608 8.84 -0.31 -33.50
N SER A 609 9.50 -1.36 -32.98
CA SER A 609 10.73 -1.89 -33.58
C SER A 609 10.51 -2.35 -35.02
N GLY A 610 9.41 -3.07 -35.29
CA GLY A 610 9.07 -3.49 -36.65
C GLY A 610 8.78 -2.33 -37.60
N GLY A 611 8.14 -1.26 -37.12
CA GLY A 611 7.93 -0.04 -37.89
C GLY A 611 9.23 0.70 -38.19
N TYR A 612 10.09 0.84 -37.18
CA TYR A 612 11.40 1.48 -37.28
C TYR A 612 12.30 0.76 -38.30
N GLU A 613 12.43 -0.57 -38.20
CA GLU A 613 13.24 -1.37 -39.13
C GLU A 613 12.70 -1.33 -40.56
N ARG A 614 11.37 -1.36 -40.73
CA ARG A 614 10.75 -1.27 -42.06
C ARG A 614 11.00 0.08 -42.74
N ALA A 615 10.99 1.16 -41.97
CA ALA A 615 11.30 2.51 -42.46
C ALA A 615 12.77 2.62 -42.91
N VAL A 616 13.70 2.01 -42.17
CA VAL A 616 15.12 1.91 -42.58
C VAL A 616 15.27 1.03 -43.84
N GLY A 617 14.68 -0.16 -43.85
CA GLY A 617 14.79 -1.12 -44.96
C GLY A 617 14.12 -0.66 -46.25
N GLY A 618 13.14 0.25 -46.17
CA GLY A 618 12.49 0.89 -47.32
C GLY A 618 13.33 1.98 -47.99
N GLY A 619 14.47 2.37 -47.42
CA GLY A 619 15.44 3.31 -48.00
C GLY A 619 15.04 4.78 -48.01
N ALA A 620 13.77 5.12 -47.79
CA ALA A 620 13.27 6.51 -47.80
C ALA A 620 13.69 7.32 -46.55
N ASP A 621 13.81 6.65 -45.41
CA ASP A 621 14.07 7.26 -44.09
C ASP A 621 15.41 6.80 -43.50
N ALA A 622 16.31 6.22 -44.32
CA ALA A 622 17.62 5.76 -43.89
C ALA A 622 18.61 6.93 -43.75
N GLY A 623 18.94 7.30 -42.51
CA GLY A 623 19.94 8.31 -42.18
C GLY A 623 21.38 7.80 -42.26
N ALA A 624 22.34 8.74 -42.24
CA ALA A 624 23.76 8.42 -42.17
C ALA A 624 24.07 7.60 -40.90
N GLY A 625 24.63 6.40 -41.07
CA GLY A 625 24.95 5.50 -39.95
C GLY A 625 23.90 4.43 -39.62
N GLY A 626 22.89 4.23 -40.47
CA GLY A 626 21.89 3.16 -40.29
C GLY A 626 20.79 3.48 -39.27
N GLN A 627 20.68 4.74 -38.85
CA GLN A 627 19.60 5.23 -37.99
C GLN A 627 18.41 5.69 -38.83
N CYS A 628 17.19 5.40 -38.37
CA CYS A 628 15.97 5.88 -38.99
C CYS A 628 15.78 7.38 -38.71
N VAL A 629 15.49 8.18 -39.73
CA VAL A 629 15.26 9.62 -39.62
C VAL A 629 13.93 10.00 -40.25
N GLY A 630 13.16 10.85 -39.58
CA GLY A 630 11.90 11.36 -40.10
C GLY A 630 10.66 10.67 -39.56
N TRP A 631 9.51 11.09 -40.10
CA TRP A 631 8.20 10.73 -39.57
C TRP A 631 7.88 9.25 -39.70
N GLY A 632 8.34 8.59 -40.77
CA GLY A 632 8.04 7.18 -41.04
C GLY A 632 8.54 6.21 -39.96
N CYS A 633 9.55 6.61 -39.20
CA CYS A 633 10.17 5.80 -38.14
C CYS A 633 9.27 5.57 -36.92
N TYR A 634 8.41 6.54 -36.60
CA TYR A 634 7.62 6.51 -35.36
C TYR A 634 6.17 6.98 -35.54
N GLY A 635 5.84 7.68 -36.63
CA GLY A 635 4.55 8.36 -36.81
C GLY A 635 3.35 7.42 -36.85
N PHE A 636 3.42 6.34 -37.63
CA PHE A 636 2.37 5.31 -37.66
C PHE A 636 2.17 4.64 -36.30
N TRP A 637 3.27 4.37 -35.60
CA TRP A 637 3.23 3.82 -34.25
C TRP A 637 2.56 4.81 -33.27
N ALA A 638 2.90 6.10 -33.34
CA ALA A 638 2.29 7.13 -32.51
C ALA A 638 0.77 7.27 -32.75
N ILE A 639 0.30 7.14 -34.00
CA ILE A 639 -1.14 7.08 -34.32
C ILE A 639 -1.77 5.85 -33.65
N GLY A 640 -1.13 4.68 -33.76
CA GLY A 640 -1.59 3.45 -33.11
C GLY A 640 -1.68 3.58 -31.59
N CYS A 641 -0.70 4.22 -30.96
CA CYS A 641 -0.70 4.54 -29.53
C CYS A 641 -1.87 5.47 -29.15
N MET A 642 -2.12 6.52 -29.94
CA MET A 642 -3.26 7.41 -29.72
C MET A 642 -4.59 6.63 -29.79
N VAL A 643 -4.80 5.85 -30.86
CA VAL A 643 -6.03 5.04 -31.02
C VAL A 643 -6.20 4.05 -29.87
N SER A 644 -5.12 3.41 -29.43
CA SER A 644 -5.11 2.52 -28.26
C SER A 644 -5.69 3.21 -27.02
N VAL A 645 -5.23 4.43 -26.72
CA VAL A 645 -5.69 5.21 -25.57
C VAL A 645 -7.18 5.57 -25.69
N TRP A 646 -7.68 5.91 -26.88
CA TRP A 646 -9.11 6.16 -27.09
C TRP A 646 -9.97 4.92 -26.88
N VAL A 647 -9.52 3.75 -27.34
CA VAL A 647 -10.19 2.47 -27.08
C VAL A 647 -10.22 2.21 -25.57
N ALA A 648 -9.11 2.44 -24.86
CA ALA A 648 -9.04 2.31 -23.41
C ALA A 648 -10.06 3.20 -22.68
N MET A 649 -10.17 4.48 -23.09
CA MET A 649 -11.17 5.41 -22.53
C MET A 649 -12.60 4.91 -22.74
N GLY A 650 -12.89 4.32 -23.90
CA GLY A 650 -14.18 3.67 -24.19
C GLY A 650 -14.46 2.50 -23.23
N LEU A 651 -13.48 1.60 -23.05
CA LEU A 651 -13.61 0.45 -22.14
C LEU A 651 -13.79 0.86 -20.68
N TRP A 652 -13.01 1.85 -20.21
CA TRP A 652 -13.17 2.40 -18.87
C TRP A 652 -14.51 3.13 -18.69
N GLY A 653 -15.03 3.77 -19.74
CA GLY A 653 -16.39 4.32 -19.75
C GLY A 653 -17.47 3.25 -19.62
N VAL A 654 -17.28 2.07 -20.22
CA VAL A 654 -18.18 0.91 -20.07
C VAL A 654 -18.09 0.34 -18.65
N ALA A 655 -16.88 0.16 -18.12
CA ALA A 655 -16.65 -0.29 -16.73
C ALA A 655 -17.32 0.66 -15.72
N TRP A 656 -17.15 1.98 -15.91
CA TRP A 656 -17.83 3.00 -15.13
C TRP A 656 -19.33 2.79 -15.13
N ARG A 657 -19.98 2.72 -16.30
CA ARG A 657 -21.44 2.53 -16.37
C ARG A 657 -21.88 1.28 -15.61
N GLY A 658 -21.10 0.21 -15.64
CA GLY A 658 -21.32 -0.99 -14.85
C GLY A 658 -21.20 -0.78 -13.33
N TRP A 659 -20.26 0.03 -12.85
CA TRP A 659 -20.14 0.39 -11.43
C TRP A 659 -21.27 1.31 -10.97
N LYS A 660 -21.58 2.34 -11.78
CA LYS A 660 -22.68 3.27 -11.50
C LYS A 660 -24.03 2.57 -11.43
N GLY A 661 -24.27 1.60 -12.33
CA GLY A 661 -25.49 0.77 -12.30
C GLY A 661 -25.60 -0.14 -11.07
N ARG A 662 -24.48 -0.44 -10.40
CA ARG A 662 -24.42 -1.22 -9.14
C ARG A 662 -24.42 -0.34 -7.88
N GLY A 663 -24.56 0.97 -8.01
CA GLY A 663 -24.47 1.89 -6.87
C GLY A 663 -23.06 2.05 -6.28
N VAL A 664 -22.03 1.49 -6.93
CA VAL A 664 -20.63 1.65 -6.50
C VAL A 664 -20.18 3.05 -6.87
N VAL A 665 -19.97 3.90 -5.86
CA VAL A 665 -19.44 5.24 -6.08
C VAL A 665 -17.92 5.16 -6.09
N VAL A 666 -17.38 4.94 -7.30
CA VAL A 666 -15.94 4.85 -7.56
C VAL A 666 -15.30 6.20 -7.43
#